data_AF-A0A1V9ZEG7-F1
#
_entry.id   AF-A0A1V9ZEG7-F1
#
_cell.length_a   1.000
_cell.length_b   1.000
_cell.length_c   1.000
_cell.angle_alpha   90.00
_cell.angle_beta   90.00
_cell.angle_gamma   90.00
#
_symmetry.space_group_name_H-M   'P 1'
#
loop_
_entity.id
_entity.type
_entity.pdbx_description
1 polymer ?
#
loop_
_entity_poly.entity_id
_entity_poly.type
_entity_poly.pdbx_seq_one_letter_code
_entity_poly.pdbx_strand_id
1 'polypeptide(L)'
;MLPSFKLHMQQAILERLARVGKFDGTHPSLACATSSGKVFLHNPHEHNDDEGTPSVRFLNINRQISALCVGKFKDADAGDTLVVGTQANILGYNVEKNSDTFYKDVPDGVNTMLFGSLPTIPARMVVVGGNCSIQGFDKDGTELFWTVTGDNVTAMTICDVSGSGKDELVVGSDDFEIRAFQQEDVVCECHESSRIVDLTGIDKHLFGYALDNGTVGVYKGKHRVWRVKSKNVPTSINSFDINGDGDKEIVIGWSNGKFEARNLANGEVVYRDTFAAPIASVLTADYRMRGHEEVLCCAQDGEIRGYMFEGGLAANVIAATALLPDQISAEEKEVQDLIKAKACLTAELKAFENAAAKTTKSGNARLAPATRIAIKATPSIASASLELTVTTDAENVIKMVVVYDYDAGIFDGESVVVRPANPGPSATVHIRAVKKTVSAKLHFKVLVGSRGNASVFHVFEEHFVLPKFGVFAMLKAPLKERPAGHVKLKTLSKMQQQFGAWLKSAFLVSDPIEDGATHEHYFRHMSGSMDLAIVVTPTDSYIHVDDMAMAAEIIQDLCSYLQIEELPSIADFPKQMAEFRDLLVRVDDCNSIRLKLTGEMADDSNQIKNLVIRAEDARLLNDMGNMRSYYAELFTLNNQLLAEYTKRSTNHQALLDALKEVNNMIQLAARLRAGQAKSSVIVACRKAIKANNIHALFYIVKTGQEESR
;
A
#
# COMPACT_ATOMS: atom_id res chain seq x y z
N MET A 1 27.31 7.97 -15.08
CA MET A 1 27.94 8.37 -13.80
C MET A 1 28.62 7.17 -13.18
N LEU A 2 29.82 7.37 -12.63
CA LEU A 2 30.52 6.38 -11.80
C LEU A 2 30.23 6.69 -10.32
N PRO A 3 30.28 5.68 -9.44
CA PRO A 3 30.15 5.92 -8.01
C PRO A 3 31.27 6.86 -7.54
N SER A 4 30.91 7.95 -6.88
CA SER A 4 31.82 8.95 -6.34
C SER A 4 32.69 8.40 -5.20
N PHE A 5 32.19 7.38 -4.51
CA PHE A 5 32.96 6.54 -3.59
C PHE A 5 32.36 5.14 -3.51
N LYS A 6 33.17 4.18 -3.08
CA LYS A 6 32.77 2.80 -2.81
C LYS A 6 33.43 2.32 -1.53
N LEU A 7 32.62 1.75 -0.64
CA LEU A 7 33.03 1.21 0.66
C LEU A 7 32.45 -0.20 0.81
N HIS A 8 33.09 -1.04 1.61
CA HIS A 8 32.55 -2.35 1.94
C HIS A 8 32.72 -2.63 3.44
N MET A 9 31.60 -2.77 4.15
CA MET A 9 31.58 -2.88 5.62
C MET A 9 31.78 -4.30 6.13
N GLN A 10 31.82 -5.30 5.24
CA GLN A 10 31.91 -6.74 5.59
C GLN A 10 30.82 -7.20 6.58
N GLN A 11 29.69 -6.49 6.63
CA GLN A 11 28.55 -6.79 7.50
C GLN A 11 27.28 -6.78 6.66
N ALA A 12 26.41 -7.76 6.92
CA ALA A 12 25.14 -7.84 6.22
C ALA A 12 24.18 -6.74 6.70
N ILE A 13 23.57 -6.03 5.76
CA ILE A 13 22.62 -4.94 6.02
C ILE A 13 21.20 -5.45 5.77
N LEU A 14 20.30 -5.24 6.72
CA LEU A 14 18.90 -5.58 6.58
C LEU A 14 18.15 -4.59 5.67
N GLU A 15 17.16 -5.09 4.93
CA GLU A 15 16.33 -4.29 4.03
C GLU A 15 15.64 -3.13 4.76
N ARG A 16 15.68 -1.94 4.17
CA ARG A 16 15.10 -0.68 4.67
C ARG A 16 15.63 -0.21 6.04
N LEU A 17 16.64 -0.87 6.62
CA LEU A 17 17.18 -0.59 7.95
C LEU A 17 18.57 0.09 7.93
N ALA A 18 18.78 0.97 6.95
CA ALA A 18 19.91 1.91 6.95
C ALA A 18 19.39 3.35 7.03
N ARG A 19 20.04 4.22 7.81
CA ARG A 19 19.75 5.66 7.89
C ARG A 19 21.05 6.45 8.06
N VAL A 20 21.06 7.69 7.57
CA VAL A 20 22.15 8.64 7.82
C VAL A 20 21.66 9.69 8.82
N GLY A 21 22.51 10.03 9.78
CA GLY A 21 22.26 11.16 10.68
C GLY A 21 23.52 11.74 11.28
N LYS A 22 23.40 12.93 11.85
CA LYS A 22 24.48 13.70 12.47
C LYS A 22 24.44 13.52 13.98
N PHE A 23 24.96 12.39 14.47
CA PHE A 23 24.91 12.04 15.90
C PHE A 23 25.72 12.99 16.78
N ASP A 24 26.84 13.48 16.27
CA ASP A 24 27.68 14.51 16.91
C ASP A 24 27.23 15.95 16.61
N GLY A 25 26.16 16.09 15.82
CA GLY A 25 25.62 17.37 15.38
C GLY A 25 26.19 17.93 14.08
N THR A 26 27.33 17.41 13.61
CA THR A 26 28.08 17.99 12.48
C THR A 26 28.37 16.97 11.39
N HIS A 27 28.95 15.82 11.74
CA HIS A 27 29.42 14.81 10.80
C HIS A 27 28.32 13.78 10.51
N PRO A 28 27.99 13.53 9.23
CA PRO A 28 27.03 12.51 8.83
C PRO A 28 27.61 11.12 9.07
N SER A 29 26.87 10.29 9.79
CA SER A 29 27.21 8.91 10.10
C SER A 29 26.12 7.98 9.60
N LEU A 30 26.52 6.84 9.04
CA LEU A 30 25.61 5.80 8.56
C LEU A 30 25.33 4.81 9.68
N ALA A 31 24.05 4.60 10.00
CA ALA A 31 23.59 3.58 10.94
C ALA A 31 22.84 2.47 10.18
N CYS A 32 23.27 1.23 10.36
CA CYS A 32 22.72 0.07 9.67
C CYS A 32 22.42 -1.08 10.64
N ALA A 33 21.22 -1.65 10.55
CA ALA A 33 20.86 -2.84 11.32
C ALA A 33 21.36 -4.12 10.65
N THR A 34 21.80 -5.08 11.47
CA THR A 34 22.26 -6.40 11.04
C THR A 34 21.32 -7.51 11.51
N SER A 35 21.40 -8.67 10.85
CA SER A 35 20.63 -9.87 11.22
C SER A 35 20.95 -10.42 12.62
N SER A 36 22.09 -10.04 13.22
CA SER A 36 22.48 -10.47 14.57
C SER A 36 21.90 -9.60 15.70
N GLY A 37 20.96 -8.70 15.38
CA GLY A 37 20.37 -7.80 16.37
C GLY A 37 21.33 -6.73 16.85
N LYS A 38 22.23 -6.28 15.97
CA LYS A 38 23.17 -5.19 16.21
C LYS A 38 22.88 -4.05 15.25
N VAL A 39 23.19 -2.83 15.66
CA VAL A 39 23.27 -1.67 14.77
C VAL A 39 24.74 -1.28 14.68
N PHE A 40 25.29 -1.25 13.47
CA PHE A 40 26.62 -0.71 13.27
C PHE A 40 26.55 0.73 12.80
N LEU A 41 27.48 1.56 13.26
CA LEU A 41 27.63 2.96 12.90
C LEU A 41 28.97 3.16 12.20
N HIS A 42 28.93 3.82 11.05
CA HIS A 42 30.12 4.18 10.29
C HIS A 42 30.17 5.70 10.10
N ASN A 43 31.24 6.32 10.64
CA ASN A 43 31.56 7.72 10.44
C ASN A 43 32.85 7.81 9.60
N PRO A 44 32.80 8.39 8.39
CA PRO A 44 33.98 8.49 7.53
C PRO A 44 34.97 9.58 8.00
N HIS A 45 34.55 10.46 8.92
CA HIS A 45 35.34 11.58 9.42
C HIS A 45 36.02 11.30 10.77
N GLU A 46 35.83 10.10 11.32
CA GLU A 46 36.49 9.66 12.54
C GLU A 46 37.85 9.06 12.21
N HIS A 47 38.94 9.70 12.63
CA HIS A 47 40.30 9.19 12.43
C HIS A 47 40.58 8.03 13.39
N ASN A 48 40.81 6.84 12.82
CA ASN A 48 41.39 5.70 13.54
C ASN A 48 42.91 5.67 13.36
N ASP A 49 43.64 5.27 14.40
CA ASP A 49 45.11 5.12 14.37
C ASP A 49 45.59 3.96 13.45
N ASP A 50 44.68 3.04 13.05
CA ASP A 50 44.97 1.94 12.11
C ASP A 50 44.52 2.31 10.69
N GLU A 51 45.48 2.69 9.83
CA GLU A 51 45.27 2.97 8.41
C GLU A 51 44.87 1.69 7.64
N GLY A 52 43.58 1.40 7.51
CA GLY A 52 43.11 0.40 6.55
C GLY A 52 41.74 -0.26 6.80
N THR A 53 41.14 -0.09 7.98
CA THR A 53 39.81 -0.62 8.29
C THR A 53 38.82 0.51 8.55
N PRO A 54 37.62 0.48 7.94
CA PRO A 54 36.58 1.47 8.27
C PRO A 54 36.28 1.38 9.76
N SER A 55 36.29 2.53 10.45
CA SER A 55 35.89 2.64 11.85
C SER A 55 34.39 2.34 11.94
N VAL A 56 34.07 1.17 12.48
CA VAL A 56 32.70 0.70 12.67
C VAL A 56 32.46 0.49 14.16
N ARG A 57 31.54 1.27 14.73
CA ARG A 57 31.08 1.10 16.12
C ARG A 57 29.85 0.20 16.14
N PHE A 58 29.75 -0.71 17.09
CA PHE A 58 28.60 -1.62 17.22
C PHE A 58 27.77 -1.31 18.46
N LEU A 59 26.46 -1.19 18.26
CA LEU A 59 25.44 -1.12 19.30
C LEU A 59 24.73 -2.47 19.38
N ASN A 60 24.84 -3.15 20.52
CA ASN A 60 24.19 -4.45 20.72
C ASN A 60 22.76 -4.24 21.25
N ILE A 61 21.77 -4.41 20.37
CA ILE A 61 20.35 -4.37 20.75
C ILE A 61 19.90 -5.72 21.32
N ASN A 62 20.52 -6.82 20.87
CA ASN A 62 20.21 -8.19 21.27
C ASN A 62 18.75 -8.60 21.05
N ARG A 63 18.08 -7.93 20.10
CA ARG A 63 16.71 -8.22 19.66
C ARG A 63 16.62 -8.05 18.14
N GLN A 64 15.61 -8.66 17.54
CA GLN A 64 15.33 -8.46 16.11
C GLN A 64 14.83 -7.03 15.87
N ILE A 65 15.57 -6.29 15.05
CA ILE A 65 15.26 -4.91 14.68
C ILE A 65 14.30 -4.94 13.50
N SER A 66 13.19 -4.21 13.60
CA SER A 66 12.14 -4.16 12.59
C SER A 66 12.05 -2.81 11.89
N ALA A 67 12.46 -1.72 12.54
CA ALA A 67 12.54 -0.39 11.94
C ALA A 67 13.70 0.41 12.53
N LEU A 68 14.23 1.37 11.76
CA LEU A 68 15.30 2.26 12.18
C LEU A 68 15.02 3.67 11.68
N CYS A 69 15.17 4.67 12.54
CA CYS A 69 14.90 6.06 12.23
C CYS A 69 15.93 6.97 12.92
N VAL A 70 16.19 8.14 12.34
CA VAL A 70 17.13 9.12 12.89
C VAL A 70 16.55 10.51 12.73
N GLY A 71 16.71 11.36 13.74
CA GLY A 71 16.29 12.76 13.66
C GLY A 71 16.48 13.54 14.96
N LYS A 72 16.26 14.86 14.90
CA LYS A 72 16.33 15.77 16.05
C LYS A 72 14.95 16.14 16.57
N PHE A 73 14.68 15.85 17.84
CA PHE A 73 13.41 16.24 18.48
C PHE A 73 13.28 17.75 18.65
N LYS A 74 14.38 18.44 18.99
CA LYS A 74 14.46 19.89 19.10
C LYS A 74 15.65 20.42 18.31
N ASP A 75 15.51 21.58 17.68
CA ASP A 75 16.62 22.21 16.95
C ASP A 75 17.82 22.57 17.85
N ALA A 76 17.57 22.76 19.15
CA ALA A 76 18.59 23.01 20.15
C ALA A 76 19.34 21.73 20.61
N ASP A 77 18.91 20.53 20.20
CA ASP A 77 19.60 19.29 20.55
C ASP A 77 20.95 19.21 19.80
N ALA A 78 22.00 18.83 20.53
CA ALA A 78 23.38 18.82 20.02
C ALA A 78 23.52 17.97 18.75
N GLY A 79 22.88 16.80 18.70
CA GLY A 79 22.93 15.88 17.58
C GLY A 79 21.63 15.09 17.42
N ASP A 80 21.61 14.23 16.41
CA ASP A 80 20.44 13.39 16.10
C ASP A 80 20.33 12.23 17.11
N THR A 81 19.09 11.84 17.42
CA THR A 81 18.80 10.65 18.20
C THR A 81 18.61 9.47 17.27
N LEU A 82 19.31 8.36 17.53
CA LEU A 82 19.07 7.10 16.84
C LEU A 82 17.86 6.42 17.48
N VAL A 83 16.84 6.11 16.69
CA VAL A 83 15.63 5.44 17.17
C VAL A 83 15.56 4.05 16.56
N VAL A 84 15.54 3.04 17.44
CA VAL A 84 15.50 1.62 17.08
C VAL A 84 14.16 1.03 17.45
N GLY A 85 13.46 0.50 16.46
CA GLY A 85 12.18 -0.18 16.61
C GLY A 85 12.38 -1.69 16.58
N THR A 86 11.72 -2.38 17.49
CA THR A 86 11.58 -3.84 17.52
C THR A 86 10.09 -4.20 17.49
N GLN A 87 9.76 -5.48 17.35
CA GLN A 87 8.36 -5.91 17.32
C GLN A 87 7.54 -5.59 18.58
N ALA A 88 8.15 -5.15 19.68
CA ALA A 88 7.41 -4.82 20.91
C ALA A 88 7.88 -3.54 21.62
N ASN A 89 8.96 -2.92 21.14
CA ASN A 89 9.64 -1.84 21.86
C ASN A 89 10.24 -0.83 20.91
N ILE A 90 10.28 0.42 21.37
CA ILE A 90 11.01 1.51 20.76
C ILE A 90 12.07 2.03 21.74
N LEU A 91 13.28 2.22 21.23
CA LEU A 91 14.43 2.75 21.96
C LEU A 91 14.92 4.01 21.26
N GLY A 92 14.87 5.14 21.95
CA GLY A 92 15.59 6.35 21.54
C GLY A 92 16.96 6.39 22.21
N TYR A 93 18.02 6.40 21.42
CA TYR A 93 19.41 6.28 21.88
C TYR A 93 20.26 7.47 21.42
N ASN A 94 20.97 8.08 22.36
CA ASN A 94 21.96 9.12 22.08
C ASN A 94 23.34 8.48 21.94
N VAL A 95 23.86 8.46 20.70
CA VAL A 95 25.11 7.76 20.36
C VAL A 95 26.33 8.40 21.05
N GLU A 96 26.43 9.72 21.06
CA GLU A 96 27.59 10.43 21.64
C GLU A 96 27.65 10.30 23.17
N LYS A 97 26.50 10.39 23.83
CA LYS A 97 26.43 10.26 25.29
C LYS A 97 26.39 8.82 25.76
N ASN A 98 26.26 7.85 24.84
CA ASN A 98 26.01 6.45 25.13
C ASN A 98 24.90 6.27 26.19
N SER A 99 23.75 6.91 25.94
CA SER A 99 22.65 6.96 26.90
C SER A 99 21.29 6.83 26.23
N ASP A 100 20.40 6.08 26.86
CA ASP A 100 19.00 5.98 26.44
C ASP A 100 18.28 7.30 26.72
N THR A 101 17.66 7.86 25.69
CA THR A 101 16.78 9.04 25.81
C THR A 101 15.41 8.61 26.33
N PHE A 102 14.85 7.55 25.74
CA PHE A 102 13.63 6.91 26.20
C PHE A 102 13.59 5.44 25.78
N TYR A 103 12.87 4.64 26.54
CA TYR A 103 12.57 3.24 26.21
C TYR A 103 11.09 3.01 26.50
N LYS A 104 10.32 2.59 25.48
CA LYS A 104 8.87 2.44 25.59
C LYS A 104 8.42 1.12 24.98
N ASP A 105 7.50 0.45 25.67
CA ASP A 105 6.81 -0.72 25.13
C ASP A 105 5.74 -0.25 24.14
N VAL A 106 5.78 -0.79 22.92
CA VAL A 106 4.79 -0.56 21.87
C VAL A 106 4.12 -1.91 21.60
N PRO A 107 2.98 -2.20 22.24
CA PRO A 107 2.33 -3.50 22.14
C PRO A 107 1.82 -3.83 20.73
N ASP A 108 1.59 -2.80 19.91
CA ASP A 108 1.16 -2.93 18.50
C ASP A 108 2.31 -3.35 17.58
N GLY A 109 3.54 -3.36 18.11
CA GLY A 109 4.76 -3.54 17.36
C GLY A 109 5.13 -2.37 16.47
N VAL A 110 6.37 -2.42 15.99
CA VAL A 110 6.97 -1.36 15.18
C VAL A 110 7.34 -1.93 13.82
N ASN A 111 6.46 -1.77 12.84
CA ASN A 111 6.69 -2.25 11.47
C ASN A 111 7.48 -1.26 10.63
N THR A 112 7.23 0.04 10.83
CA THR A 112 7.95 1.12 10.16
C THR A 112 7.99 2.38 11.04
N MET A 113 8.97 3.24 10.82
CA MET A 113 9.16 4.47 11.59
C MET A 113 9.58 5.63 10.69
N LEU A 114 9.07 6.81 11.02
CA LEU A 114 9.37 8.07 10.35
C LEU A 114 9.58 9.16 11.40
N PHE A 115 10.59 9.99 11.19
CA PHE A 115 10.82 11.18 12.01
C PHE A 115 10.19 12.38 11.29
N GLY A 116 9.37 13.17 11.99
CA GLY A 116 8.77 14.34 11.37
C GLY A 116 7.87 15.14 12.30
N SER A 117 7.32 16.23 11.78
CA SER A 117 6.32 17.05 12.45
C SER A 117 5.04 17.04 11.63
N LEU A 118 3.90 16.92 12.31
CA LEU A 118 2.59 17.08 11.67
C LEU A 118 2.11 18.53 11.87
N PRO A 119 1.40 19.14 10.91
CA PRO A 119 1.05 20.57 10.93
C PRO A 119 0.33 21.06 12.21
N THR A 120 -0.34 20.18 12.91
CA THR A 120 -1.15 20.49 14.10
C THR A 120 -0.46 20.19 15.42
N ILE A 121 0.67 19.49 15.38
CA ILE A 121 1.48 19.21 16.57
C ILE A 121 2.84 19.88 16.32
N PRO A 122 3.10 21.06 16.92
CA PRO A 122 4.30 21.85 16.66
C PRO A 122 5.58 21.26 17.30
N ALA A 123 5.59 19.95 17.55
CA ALA A 123 6.74 19.21 18.07
C ALA A 123 7.11 18.12 17.06
N ARG A 124 8.42 17.98 16.79
CA ARG A 124 8.91 16.82 16.06
C ARG A 124 8.76 15.57 16.91
N MET A 125 8.36 14.49 16.27
CA MET A 125 8.07 13.22 16.91
C MET A 125 8.55 12.07 16.04
N VAL A 126 8.66 10.90 16.67
CA VAL A 126 8.82 9.65 15.94
C VAL A 126 7.44 9.07 15.72
N VAL A 127 7.02 9.03 14.45
CA VAL A 127 5.79 8.35 14.03
C VAL A 127 6.12 6.88 13.80
N VAL A 128 5.35 6.01 14.42
CA VAL A 128 5.49 4.55 14.43
C VAL A 128 4.25 3.95 13.80
N GLY A 129 4.45 3.17 12.74
CA GLY A 129 3.40 2.35 12.15
C GLY A 129 3.47 0.94 12.72
N GLY A 130 2.39 0.47 13.33
CA GLY A 130 2.28 -0.85 13.95
C GLY A 130 1.21 -1.72 13.28
N ASN A 131 0.67 -2.65 14.06
CA ASN A 131 -0.44 -3.51 13.65
C ASN A 131 -1.76 -2.73 13.72
N CYS A 132 -2.22 -2.25 12.57
CA CYS A 132 -3.46 -1.46 12.44
C CYS A 132 -3.46 -0.13 13.21
N SER A 133 -2.31 0.37 13.66
CA SER A 133 -2.22 1.64 14.39
C SER A 133 -1.04 2.48 13.92
N ILE A 134 -1.15 3.77 14.18
CA ILE A 134 -0.07 4.74 14.04
C ILE A 134 0.03 5.51 15.35
N GLN A 135 1.22 5.54 15.93
CA GLN A 135 1.51 6.23 17.18
C GLN A 135 2.61 7.27 16.95
N GLY A 136 2.59 8.40 17.65
CA GLY A 136 3.62 9.43 17.60
C GLY A 136 4.20 9.69 18.98
N PHE A 137 5.52 9.53 19.14
CA PHE A 137 6.22 9.71 20.42
C PHE A 137 7.13 10.93 20.42
N ASP A 138 7.11 11.68 21.52
CA ASP A 138 8.05 12.77 21.76
C ASP A 138 9.42 12.29 22.29
N LYS A 139 10.28 13.24 22.65
CA LYS A 139 11.62 12.99 23.19
C LYS A 139 11.60 12.16 24.48
N ASP A 140 10.56 12.30 25.29
CA ASP A 140 10.44 11.65 26.59
C ASP A 140 9.70 10.29 26.47
N GLY A 141 9.27 9.92 25.26
CA GLY A 141 8.47 8.71 25.00
C GLY A 141 6.99 8.87 25.36
N THR A 142 6.50 10.11 25.45
CA THR A 142 5.08 10.43 25.64
C THR A 142 4.36 10.38 24.30
N GLU A 143 3.18 9.77 24.28
CA GLU A 143 2.33 9.68 23.10
C GLU A 143 1.67 11.04 22.81
N LEU A 144 1.98 11.61 21.64
CA LEU A 144 1.42 12.87 21.14
C LEU A 144 0.33 12.66 20.09
N PHE A 145 0.41 11.55 19.36
CA PHE A 145 -0.47 11.25 18.24
C PHE A 145 -0.84 9.78 18.26
N TRP A 146 -2.11 9.49 18.00
CA TRP A 146 -2.60 8.13 17.83
C TRP A 146 -3.74 8.10 16.83
N THR A 147 -3.68 7.17 15.89
CA THR A 147 -4.79 6.90 14.97
C THR A 147 -4.80 5.42 14.58
N VAL A 148 -5.93 4.96 14.07
CA VAL A 148 -6.14 3.59 13.62
C VAL A 148 -6.13 3.55 12.10
N THR A 149 -5.55 2.49 11.54
CA THR A 149 -5.46 2.26 10.09
C THR A 149 -6.22 0.99 9.71
N GLY A 150 -6.53 0.85 8.42
CA GLY A 150 -7.27 -0.30 7.90
C GLY A 150 -6.52 -1.62 8.08
N ASP A 151 -5.18 -1.62 8.05
CA ASP A 151 -4.37 -2.82 8.27
C ASP A 151 -2.97 -2.49 8.82
N ASN A 152 -2.10 -3.48 8.92
CA ASN A 152 -0.69 -3.31 9.28
C ASN A 152 -0.04 -2.26 8.40
N VAL A 153 0.64 -1.32 9.06
CA VAL A 153 1.34 -0.24 8.37
C VAL A 153 2.71 -0.74 7.92
N THR A 154 3.01 -0.62 6.63
CA THR A 154 4.26 -1.12 6.06
C THR A 154 5.21 -0.01 5.65
N ALA A 155 4.67 1.11 5.17
CA ALA A 155 5.44 2.24 4.69
C ALA A 155 4.78 3.55 5.12
N MET A 156 5.58 4.57 5.39
CA MET A 156 5.11 5.90 5.77
C MET A 156 6.01 6.97 5.17
N THR A 157 5.42 8.08 4.75
CA THR A 157 6.15 9.29 4.37
C THR A 157 5.32 10.52 4.73
N ILE A 158 5.94 11.69 4.80
CA ILE A 158 5.28 12.97 5.06
C ILE A 158 5.43 13.83 3.81
N CYS A 159 4.30 14.26 3.24
CA CYS A 159 4.27 15.05 2.01
C CYS A 159 2.91 15.77 1.89
N ASP A 160 2.90 17.00 1.38
CA ASP A 160 1.68 17.72 0.98
C ASP A 160 1.10 17.12 -0.31
N VAL A 161 0.23 16.12 -0.17
CA VAL A 161 -0.48 15.43 -1.27
C VAL A 161 -1.70 16.23 -1.71
N SER A 162 -2.31 16.98 -0.80
CA SER A 162 -3.55 17.73 -1.07
C SER A 162 -3.32 19.06 -1.80
N GLY A 163 -2.11 19.60 -1.76
CA GLY A 163 -1.81 20.94 -2.23
C GLY A 163 -2.28 22.04 -1.28
N SER A 164 -2.51 21.68 -0.01
CA SER A 164 -2.97 22.63 1.01
C SER A 164 -1.83 23.46 1.61
N GLY A 165 -0.58 23.17 1.25
CA GLY A 165 0.62 23.75 1.86
C GLY A 165 0.90 23.19 3.25
N LYS A 166 0.21 22.13 3.66
CA LYS A 166 0.41 21.43 4.94
C LYS A 166 0.73 19.99 4.64
N ASP A 167 1.84 19.49 5.17
CA ASP A 167 2.21 18.10 4.93
C ASP A 167 1.22 17.12 5.58
N GLU A 168 0.83 16.09 4.82
CA GLU A 168 0.03 14.98 5.31
C GLU A 168 0.90 13.74 5.58
N LEU A 169 0.45 12.90 6.51
CA LEU A 169 1.07 11.60 6.76
C LEU A 169 0.52 10.59 5.76
N VAL A 170 1.33 10.22 4.77
CA VAL A 170 0.98 9.22 3.77
C VAL A 170 1.39 7.85 4.26
N VAL A 171 0.44 6.92 4.32
CA VAL A 171 0.59 5.60 4.92
C VAL A 171 0.18 4.53 3.94
N GLY A 172 1.04 3.54 3.75
CA GLY A 172 0.76 2.30 3.02
C GLY A 172 0.40 1.18 3.99
N SER A 173 -0.69 0.49 3.71
CA SER A 173 -1.24 -0.59 4.53
C SER A 173 -1.26 -1.93 3.78
N ASP A 174 -1.33 -3.03 4.53
CA ASP A 174 -1.43 -4.41 3.98
C ASP A 174 -2.76 -4.69 3.24
N ASP A 175 -3.76 -3.81 3.36
CA ASP A 175 -5.04 -3.86 2.62
C ASP A 175 -4.95 -3.36 1.16
N PHE A 176 -3.73 -3.06 0.70
CA PHE A 176 -3.41 -2.52 -0.62
C PHE A 176 -3.88 -1.07 -0.82
N GLU A 177 -4.07 -0.32 0.27
CA GLU A 177 -4.45 1.09 0.20
C GLU A 177 -3.32 2.01 0.68
N ILE A 178 -3.20 3.15 0.00
CA ILE A 178 -2.36 4.28 0.40
C ILE A 178 -3.28 5.40 0.87
N ARG A 179 -3.15 5.80 2.13
CA ARG A 179 -3.99 6.82 2.77
C ARG A 179 -3.15 8.01 3.20
N ALA A 180 -3.55 9.21 2.82
CA ALA A 180 -2.95 10.45 3.32
C ALA A 180 -3.82 11.01 4.46
N PHE A 181 -3.26 11.02 5.66
CA PHE A 181 -3.90 11.51 6.87
C PHE A 181 -3.52 12.96 7.13
N GLN A 182 -4.55 13.80 7.28
CA GLN A 182 -4.42 15.09 7.94
C GLN A 182 -5.12 14.94 9.29
N GLN A 183 -4.32 14.81 10.36
CA GLN A 183 -4.81 14.45 11.70
C GLN A 183 -5.46 13.04 11.74
N GLU A 184 -6.74 12.96 12.14
CA GLU A 184 -7.54 11.74 12.16
C GLU A 184 -8.35 11.54 10.85
N ASP A 185 -8.26 12.48 9.90
CA ASP A 185 -9.07 12.49 8.69
C ASP A 185 -8.26 12.06 7.47
N VAL A 186 -8.86 11.21 6.64
CA VAL A 186 -8.26 10.74 5.39
C VAL A 186 -8.60 11.71 4.27
N VAL A 187 -7.59 12.40 3.75
CA VAL A 187 -7.74 13.40 2.67
C VAL A 187 -7.64 12.74 1.30
N CYS A 188 -6.71 11.79 1.17
CA CYS A 188 -6.45 11.05 -0.06
C CYS A 188 -6.44 9.55 0.23
N GLU A 189 -7.01 8.76 -0.68
CA GLU A 189 -7.06 7.31 -0.62
C GLU A 189 -6.85 6.79 -2.04
N CYS A 190 -5.84 5.94 -2.21
CA CYS A 190 -5.48 5.31 -3.48
C CYS A 190 -5.46 3.79 -3.28
N HIS A 191 -6.11 3.06 -4.18
CA HIS A 191 -6.11 1.60 -4.16
C HIS A 191 -5.06 1.04 -5.13
N GLU A 192 -4.29 0.05 -4.66
CA GLU A 192 -3.25 -0.62 -5.41
C GLU A 192 -3.50 -2.13 -5.51
N SER A 193 -2.70 -2.79 -6.36
CA SER A 193 -2.86 -4.21 -6.69
C SER A 193 -2.13 -5.18 -5.75
N SER A 194 -1.32 -4.67 -4.83
CA SER A 194 -0.48 -5.48 -3.94
C SER A 194 -0.02 -4.69 -2.73
N ARG A 195 0.67 -5.37 -1.80
CA ARG A 195 1.23 -4.81 -0.58
C ARG A 195 2.20 -3.68 -0.88
N ILE A 196 2.07 -2.56 -0.18
CA ILE A 196 3.00 -1.44 -0.27
C ILE A 196 4.27 -1.79 0.51
N VAL A 197 5.43 -1.64 -0.13
CA VAL A 197 6.74 -1.96 0.44
C VAL A 197 7.45 -0.71 0.93
N ASP A 198 7.38 0.38 0.18
CA ASP A 198 8.05 1.64 0.51
C ASP A 198 7.32 2.84 -0.13
N LEU A 199 7.44 4.01 0.51
CA LEU A 199 6.83 5.27 0.09
C LEU A 199 7.85 6.39 0.23
N THR A 200 7.89 7.29 -0.75
CA THR A 200 8.78 8.46 -0.71
C THR A 200 8.02 9.72 -1.09
N GLY A 201 8.16 10.75 -0.24
CA GLY A 201 7.72 12.10 -0.56
C GLY A 201 8.59 12.69 -1.66
N ILE A 202 7.94 13.39 -2.58
CA ILE A 202 8.58 14.11 -3.68
C ILE A 202 8.06 15.55 -3.63
N ASP A 203 8.64 16.44 -4.43
CA ASP A 203 8.15 17.82 -4.53
C ASP A 203 6.87 17.90 -5.38
N LYS A 204 6.20 19.06 -5.36
CA LYS A 204 5.06 19.38 -6.25
C LYS A 204 3.82 18.46 -6.09
N HIS A 205 3.55 18.02 -4.86
CA HIS A 205 2.40 17.15 -4.50
C HIS A 205 2.48 15.74 -5.12
N LEU A 206 3.71 15.30 -5.39
CA LEU A 206 4.00 13.97 -5.90
C LEU A 206 4.47 13.07 -4.78
N PHE A 207 4.10 11.80 -4.83
CA PHE A 207 4.71 10.78 -3.99
C PHE A 207 4.95 9.50 -4.78
N GLY A 208 6.09 8.86 -4.51
CA GLY A 208 6.47 7.59 -5.10
C GLY A 208 5.98 6.43 -4.24
N TYR A 209 5.61 5.34 -4.88
CA TYR A 209 5.19 4.11 -4.22
C TYR A 209 5.83 2.88 -4.85
N ALA A 210 6.13 1.89 -4.01
CA ALA A 210 6.69 0.60 -4.40
C ALA A 210 5.83 -0.53 -3.84
N LEU A 211 5.56 -1.55 -4.66
CA LEU A 211 4.74 -2.70 -4.31
C LEU A 211 5.56 -4.01 -4.35
N ASP A 212 5.12 -4.98 -3.56
CA ASP A 212 5.77 -6.31 -3.45
C ASP A 212 5.70 -7.11 -4.77
N ASN A 213 4.71 -6.84 -5.61
CA ASN A 213 4.57 -7.47 -6.93
C ASN A 213 5.53 -6.94 -8.01
N GLY A 214 6.52 -6.12 -7.63
CA GLY A 214 7.50 -5.54 -8.54
C GLY A 214 7.07 -4.24 -9.22
N THR A 215 5.93 -3.65 -8.81
CA THR A 215 5.43 -2.39 -9.36
C THR A 215 6.02 -1.19 -8.62
N VAL A 216 6.48 -0.20 -9.37
CA VAL A 216 6.86 1.12 -8.86
C VAL A 216 6.14 2.18 -9.67
N GLY A 217 5.65 3.23 -9.03
CA GLY A 217 4.97 4.33 -9.71
C GLY A 217 4.99 5.62 -8.92
N VAL A 218 4.37 6.64 -9.51
CA VAL A 218 4.26 7.98 -8.94
C VAL A 218 2.81 8.46 -9.00
N TYR A 219 2.33 9.00 -7.89
CA TYR A 219 1.04 9.65 -7.77
C TYR A 219 1.19 11.17 -7.69
N LYS A 220 0.23 11.88 -8.26
CA LYS A 220 -0.04 13.30 -8.04
C LYS A 220 -1.43 13.44 -7.43
N GLY A 221 -1.52 13.65 -6.11
CA GLY A 221 -2.79 13.53 -5.40
C GLY A 221 -3.39 12.13 -5.58
N LYS A 222 -4.64 12.06 -6.09
CA LYS A 222 -5.34 10.80 -6.41
C LYS A 222 -5.01 10.23 -7.80
N HIS A 223 -4.26 10.97 -8.63
CA HIS A 223 -4.01 10.60 -10.02
C HIS A 223 -2.65 9.94 -10.17
N ARG A 224 -2.65 8.67 -10.61
CA ARG A 224 -1.41 7.96 -10.95
C ARG A 224 -0.82 8.53 -12.24
N VAL A 225 0.40 9.07 -12.16
CA VAL A 225 1.11 9.68 -13.31
C VAL A 225 1.63 8.57 -14.23
N TRP A 226 2.40 7.64 -13.66
CA TRP A 226 2.89 6.46 -14.36
C TRP A 226 3.14 5.33 -13.36
N ARG A 227 3.28 4.13 -13.90
CA ARG A 227 3.78 2.95 -13.17
C ARG A 227 4.56 2.05 -14.11
N VAL A 228 5.49 1.29 -13.54
CA VAL A 228 6.25 0.25 -14.23
C VAL A 228 6.28 -0.98 -13.36
N LYS A 229 6.14 -2.16 -13.99
CA LYS A 229 6.23 -3.45 -13.31
C LYS A 229 7.50 -4.18 -13.76
N SER A 230 8.21 -4.72 -12.79
CA SER A 230 9.40 -5.55 -12.96
C SER A 230 9.13 -6.95 -12.42
N LYS A 231 10.01 -7.90 -12.75
CA LYS A 231 10.00 -9.25 -12.15
C LYS A 231 10.61 -9.27 -10.74
N ASN A 232 11.48 -8.30 -10.45
CA ASN A 232 12.17 -8.20 -9.18
C ASN A 232 11.39 -7.26 -8.26
N VAL A 233 11.51 -7.48 -6.96
CA VAL A 233 10.82 -6.68 -5.95
C VAL A 233 11.65 -5.42 -5.67
N PRO A 234 11.05 -4.21 -5.65
CA PRO A 234 11.71 -3.01 -5.17
C PRO A 234 11.92 -3.12 -3.66
N THR A 235 13.14 -2.90 -3.18
CA THR A 235 13.48 -3.00 -1.76
C THR A 235 13.40 -1.66 -1.05
N SER A 236 13.77 -0.58 -1.72
CA SER A 236 13.75 0.79 -1.22
C SER A 236 13.63 1.80 -2.35
N ILE A 237 12.89 2.89 -2.13
CA ILE A 237 12.76 4.03 -3.06
C ILE A 237 13.09 5.34 -2.36
N ASN A 238 13.66 6.29 -3.09
CA ASN A 238 13.92 7.63 -2.60
C ASN A 238 13.82 8.66 -3.75
N SER A 239 13.72 9.94 -3.43
CA SER A 239 13.71 11.02 -4.42
C SER A 239 15.02 11.80 -4.41
N PHE A 240 15.63 11.97 -5.58
CA PHE A 240 16.89 12.70 -5.71
C PHE A 240 17.10 13.16 -7.15
N ASP A 241 17.64 14.37 -7.33
CA ASP A 241 18.04 14.91 -8.63
C ASP A 241 19.42 14.33 -9.02
N ILE A 242 19.41 13.23 -9.77
CA ILE A 242 20.63 12.54 -10.16
C ILE A 242 21.31 13.19 -11.36
N ASN A 243 20.56 13.88 -12.21
CA ASN A 243 21.05 14.43 -13.47
C ASN A 243 21.41 15.93 -13.39
N GLY A 244 21.10 16.58 -12.26
CA GLY A 244 21.38 17.98 -11.99
C GLY A 244 20.50 18.96 -12.76
N ASP A 245 19.32 18.55 -13.23
CA ASP A 245 18.40 19.40 -13.99
C ASP A 245 17.46 20.25 -13.11
N GLY A 246 17.51 20.03 -11.79
CA GLY A 246 16.72 20.73 -10.78
C GLY A 246 15.36 20.07 -10.49
N ASP A 247 14.96 19.06 -11.24
CA ASP A 247 13.80 18.21 -10.95
C ASP A 247 14.28 16.86 -10.39
N LYS A 248 13.77 16.48 -9.21
CA LYS A 248 14.13 15.19 -8.60
C LYS A 248 13.68 14.02 -9.49
N GLU A 249 14.41 12.91 -9.49
CA GLU A 249 13.96 11.61 -9.99
C GLU A 249 13.56 10.67 -8.86
N ILE A 250 12.86 9.58 -9.21
CA ILE A 250 12.69 8.45 -8.30
C ILE A 250 13.85 7.47 -8.47
N VAL A 251 14.59 7.27 -7.40
CA VAL A 251 15.70 6.33 -7.32
C VAL A 251 15.21 5.05 -6.66
N ILE A 252 15.51 3.91 -7.29
CA ILE A 252 14.93 2.60 -6.97
C ILE A 252 16.05 1.59 -6.75
N GLY A 253 16.03 0.94 -5.58
CA GLY A 253 16.78 -0.26 -5.30
C GLY A 253 15.96 -1.52 -5.56
N TRP A 254 16.52 -2.48 -6.29
CA TRP A 254 15.85 -3.75 -6.60
C TRP A 254 16.48 -4.94 -5.86
N SER A 255 15.68 -6.00 -5.64
CA SER A 255 16.10 -7.23 -4.97
C SER A 255 17.15 -8.05 -5.73
N ASN A 256 17.42 -7.73 -7.00
CA ASN A 256 18.48 -8.38 -7.78
C ASN A 256 19.77 -7.55 -7.86
N GLY A 257 19.89 -6.48 -7.06
CA GLY A 257 21.05 -5.58 -7.05
C GLY A 257 21.02 -4.50 -8.11
N LYS A 258 19.98 -4.44 -8.95
CA LYS A 258 19.83 -3.35 -9.92
C LYS A 258 19.52 -2.04 -9.21
N PHE A 259 20.20 -0.97 -9.56
CA PHE A 259 19.94 0.39 -9.12
C PHE A 259 19.47 1.21 -10.32
N GLU A 260 18.33 1.89 -10.25
CA GLU A 260 17.83 2.73 -11.34
C GLU A 260 17.31 4.06 -10.84
N ALA A 261 17.51 5.13 -11.61
CA ALA A 261 16.80 6.39 -11.45
C ALA A 261 15.84 6.60 -12.62
N ARG A 262 14.62 7.06 -12.34
CA ARG A 262 13.57 7.27 -13.34
C ARG A 262 12.96 8.65 -13.24
N ASN A 263 12.66 9.23 -14.39
CA ASN A 263 12.03 10.53 -14.50
C ASN A 263 10.59 10.50 -13.92
N LEU A 264 10.20 11.55 -13.19
CA LEU A 264 8.88 11.66 -12.57
C LEU A 264 7.72 11.85 -13.56
N ALA A 265 7.97 12.42 -14.74
CA ALA A 265 6.92 12.74 -15.71
C ALA A 265 6.43 11.51 -16.48
N ASN A 266 7.35 10.63 -16.91
CA ASN A 266 7.05 9.52 -17.83
C ASN A 266 7.57 8.14 -17.37
N GLY A 267 8.38 8.08 -16.31
CA GLY A 267 8.95 6.84 -15.81
C GLY A 267 10.10 6.26 -16.66
N GLU A 268 10.66 7.04 -17.59
CA GLU A 268 11.83 6.65 -18.37
C GLU A 268 13.07 6.54 -17.49
N VAL A 269 13.98 5.62 -17.84
CA VAL A 269 15.19 5.37 -17.06
C VAL A 269 16.24 6.40 -17.42
N VAL A 270 16.64 7.21 -16.44
CA VAL A 270 17.67 8.24 -16.56
C VAL A 270 19.05 7.66 -16.24
N TYR A 271 19.13 6.81 -15.21
CA TYR A 271 20.37 6.18 -14.79
C TYR A 271 20.17 4.73 -14.38
N ARG A 272 21.21 3.91 -14.55
CA ARG A 272 21.23 2.51 -14.12
C ARG A 272 22.64 2.10 -13.68
N ASP A 273 22.71 1.37 -12.57
CA ASP A 273 23.89 0.63 -12.11
C ASP A 273 23.47 -0.77 -11.63
N THR A 274 24.44 -1.65 -11.35
CA THR A 274 24.20 -3.01 -10.82
C THR A 274 25.20 -3.35 -9.72
N PHE A 275 24.67 -3.91 -8.64
CA PHE A 275 25.39 -4.47 -7.50
C PHE A 275 25.44 -5.98 -7.60
N ALA A 276 26.41 -6.59 -6.92
CA ALA A 276 26.52 -8.05 -6.86
C ALA A 276 25.43 -8.67 -5.97
N ALA A 277 25.02 -7.95 -4.93
CA ALA A 277 24.00 -8.35 -3.97
C ALA A 277 22.73 -7.48 -4.09
N PRO A 278 21.59 -7.93 -3.54
CA PRO A 278 20.36 -7.14 -3.46
C PRO A 278 20.60 -5.79 -2.78
N ILE A 279 19.87 -4.75 -3.21
CA ILE A 279 19.95 -3.45 -2.56
C ILE A 279 19.15 -3.50 -1.25
N ALA A 280 19.75 -3.07 -0.14
CA ALA A 280 19.10 -2.98 1.16
C ALA A 280 18.39 -1.64 1.35
N SER A 281 19.00 -0.51 0.98
CA SER A 281 18.42 0.82 1.19
C SER A 281 19.02 1.86 0.24
N VAL A 282 18.19 2.84 -0.16
CA VAL A 282 18.61 4.02 -0.93
C VAL A 282 18.37 5.27 -0.09
N LEU A 283 19.43 6.01 0.20
CA LEU A 283 19.43 7.16 1.11
C LEU A 283 19.97 8.40 0.41
N THR A 284 19.65 9.58 0.93
CA THR A 284 20.19 10.87 0.48
C THR A 284 20.87 11.56 1.65
N ALA A 285 22.13 11.95 1.47
CA ALA A 285 22.88 12.73 2.45
C ALA A 285 24.16 13.30 1.84
N ASP A 286 24.62 14.44 2.35
CA ASP A 286 25.99 14.95 2.10
C ASP A 286 27.01 14.18 2.93
N TYR A 287 27.26 12.91 2.60
CA TYR A 287 28.07 12.00 3.42
C TYR A 287 29.54 12.41 3.52
N ARG A 288 30.08 13.03 2.46
CA ARG A 288 31.47 13.48 2.37
C ARG A 288 31.68 14.91 2.85
N MET A 289 30.63 15.61 3.29
CA MET A 289 30.64 17.02 3.69
C MET A 289 31.19 17.95 2.59
N ARG A 290 30.76 17.74 1.36
CA ARG A 290 31.14 18.58 0.20
C ARG A 290 30.15 19.73 -0.06
N GLY A 291 29.12 19.87 0.76
CA GLY A 291 28.10 20.91 0.65
C GLY A 291 26.95 20.57 -0.31
N HIS A 292 26.93 19.35 -0.85
CA HIS A 292 25.92 18.87 -1.78
C HIS A 292 25.44 17.48 -1.34
N GLU A 293 24.15 17.22 -1.48
CA GLU A 293 23.60 15.88 -1.18
C GLU A 293 24.05 14.86 -2.22
N GLU A 294 24.24 13.63 -1.77
CA GLU A 294 24.61 12.48 -2.59
C GLU A 294 23.61 11.35 -2.35
N VAL A 295 23.44 10.47 -3.33
CA VAL A 295 22.67 9.23 -3.15
C VAL A 295 23.58 8.15 -2.63
N LEU A 296 23.25 7.59 -1.48
CA LEU A 296 23.91 6.42 -0.93
C LEU A 296 23.08 5.18 -1.20
N CYS A 297 23.63 4.24 -1.94
CA CYS A 297 23.02 2.94 -2.16
C CYS A 297 23.78 1.89 -1.33
N CYS A 298 23.07 1.25 -0.41
CA CYS A 298 23.60 0.22 0.47
C CYS A 298 23.09 -1.15 0.01
N ALA A 299 23.97 -2.10 -0.28
CA ALA A 299 23.64 -3.48 -0.62
C ALA A 299 23.62 -4.38 0.63
N GLN A 300 22.89 -5.49 0.54
CA GLN A 300 22.71 -6.43 1.66
C GLN A 300 24.00 -7.13 2.10
N ASP A 301 25.01 -7.22 1.22
CA ASP A 301 26.33 -7.78 1.54
C ASP A 301 27.26 -6.78 2.25
N GLY A 302 26.82 -5.53 2.43
CA GLY A 302 27.60 -4.46 3.07
C GLY A 302 28.40 -3.61 2.08
N GLU A 303 28.25 -3.78 0.76
CA GLU A 303 28.77 -2.82 -0.22
C GLU A 303 27.94 -1.52 -0.19
N ILE A 304 28.61 -0.38 -0.11
CA ILE A 304 28.00 0.96 -0.11
C ILE A 304 28.63 1.77 -1.23
N ARG A 305 27.82 2.38 -2.08
CA ARG A 305 28.26 3.30 -3.13
C ARG A 305 27.55 4.64 -3.00
N GLY A 306 28.31 5.73 -3.15
CA GLY A 306 27.76 7.08 -3.26
C GLY A 306 27.71 7.55 -4.70
N TYR A 307 26.63 8.22 -5.11
CA TYR A 307 26.47 8.83 -6.43
C TYR A 307 26.20 10.32 -6.27
N MET A 308 26.90 11.12 -7.04
CA MET A 308 26.76 12.58 -7.05
C MET A 308 26.79 13.07 -8.49
N PHE A 309 26.00 14.10 -8.78
CA PHE A 309 26.16 14.89 -9.99
C PHE A 309 27.28 15.94 -9.79
N GLU A 310 28.42 15.75 -10.44
CA GLU A 310 29.47 16.79 -10.48
C GLU A 310 29.19 17.74 -11.65
N GLY A 311 28.39 18.77 -11.40
CA GLY A 311 28.17 19.88 -12.32
C GLY A 311 29.42 20.76 -12.44
N GLY A 312 30.36 20.43 -13.32
CA GLY A 312 31.51 21.29 -13.58
C GLY A 312 32.39 20.82 -14.75
N LEU A 313 32.70 21.74 -15.67
CA LEU A 313 33.57 21.60 -16.85
C LEU A 313 35.01 21.06 -16.59
N ALA A 314 35.38 20.73 -15.35
CA ALA A 314 36.68 20.20 -14.97
C ALA A 314 36.76 18.66 -14.93
N ALA A 315 35.62 17.94 -14.94
CA ALA A 315 35.63 16.47 -14.99
C ALA A 315 35.96 15.91 -16.40
N ASN A 316 35.95 16.75 -17.44
CA ASN A 316 36.24 16.33 -18.81
C ASN A 316 37.74 16.12 -19.11
N VAL A 317 38.66 16.51 -18.22
CA VAL A 317 40.11 16.39 -18.49
C VAL A 317 40.77 15.21 -17.79
N ILE A 318 40.28 14.78 -16.61
CA ILE A 318 40.86 13.63 -15.89
C ILE A 318 40.09 12.33 -16.20
N ALA A 319 38.82 12.44 -16.62
CA ALA A 319 38.02 11.29 -17.00
C ALA A 319 38.28 10.81 -18.45
N ALA A 320 39.05 11.55 -19.25
CA ALA A 320 39.38 11.18 -20.63
C ALA A 320 40.31 9.95 -20.75
N THR A 321 41.03 9.56 -19.70
CA THR A 321 42.01 8.47 -19.76
C THR A 321 41.49 7.11 -19.27
N ALA A 322 40.32 7.05 -18.63
CA ALA A 322 39.74 5.81 -18.10
C ALA A 322 38.32 5.49 -18.60
N LEU A 323 37.66 6.41 -19.32
CA LEU A 323 36.23 6.32 -19.70
C LEU A 323 35.92 5.75 -21.09
N LEU A 324 36.90 5.33 -21.88
CA LEU A 324 36.61 4.80 -23.21
C LEU A 324 35.72 3.53 -23.22
N PRO A 325 35.76 2.59 -22.26
CA PRO A 325 34.94 1.37 -22.40
C PRO A 325 33.43 1.55 -22.12
N ASP A 326 33.05 2.32 -21.10
CA ASP A 326 31.67 2.30 -20.59
C ASP A 326 30.73 3.33 -21.22
N GLN A 327 31.23 4.52 -21.60
CA GLN A 327 30.42 5.47 -22.37
C GLN A 327 30.20 4.97 -23.81
N ILE A 328 31.24 4.37 -24.40
CA ILE A 328 31.12 3.68 -25.69
C ILE A 328 30.12 2.52 -25.58
N SER A 329 30.14 1.73 -24.51
CA SER A 329 29.16 0.63 -24.29
C SER A 329 27.70 1.10 -24.18
N ALA A 330 27.45 2.24 -23.52
CA ALA A 330 26.10 2.79 -23.39
C ALA A 330 25.57 3.36 -24.73
N GLU A 331 26.40 4.14 -25.42
CA GLU A 331 26.08 4.67 -26.75
C GLU A 331 25.97 3.55 -27.79
N GLU A 332 26.85 2.55 -27.75
CA GLU A 332 26.77 1.35 -28.60
C GLU A 332 25.47 0.57 -28.35
N LYS A 333 25.00 0.50 -27.11
CA LYS A 333 23.74 -0.17 -26.79
C LYS A 333 22.53 0.60 -27.31
N GLU A 334 22.53 1.93 -27.17
CA GLU A 334 21.48 2.78 -27.73
C GLU A 334 21.47 2.71 -29.26
N VAL A 335 22.65 2.78 -29.89
CA VAL A 335 22.82 2.57 -31.34
C VAL A 335 22.35 1.17 -31.74
N GLN A 336 22.64 0.13 -30.96
CA GLN A 336 22.13 -1.21 -31.22
C GLN A 336 20.61 -1.30 -31.09
N ASP A 337 20.01 -0.65 -30.11
CA ASP A 337 18.56 -0.66 -29.92
C ASP A 337 17.85 0.13 -31.03
N LEU A 338 18.45 1.23 -31.51
CA LEU A 338 18.01 1.96 -32.71
C LEU A 338 18.20 1.13 -33.98
N ILE A 339 19.30 0.37 -34.11
CA ILE A 339 19.50 -0.55 -35.25
C ILE A 339 18.47 -1.67 -35.22
N LYS A 340 18.16 -2.23 -34.04
CA LYS A 340 17.09 -3.23 -33.88
C LYS A 340 15.73 -2.64 -34.22
N ALA A 341 15.42 -1.43 -33.75
CA ALA A 341 14.18 -0.73 -34.06
C ALA A 341 14.06 -0.46 -35.57
N LYS A 342 15.14 0.03 -36.20
CA LYS A 342 15.23 0.21 -37.66
C LYS A 342 15.05 -1.11 -38.39
N ALA A 343 15.68 -2.19 -37.95
CA ALA A 343 15.54 -3.51 -38.56
C ALA A 343 14.10 -4.04 -38.44
N CYS A 344 13.45 -3.84 -37.29
CA CYS A 344 12.06 -4.18 -37.06
C CYS A 344 11.12 -3.39 -37.99
N LEU A 345 11.26 -2.06 -38.04
CA LEU A 345 10.48 -1.19 -38.93
C LEU A 345 10.73 -1.49 -40.41
N THR A 346 11.96 -1.82 -40.80
CA THR A 346 12.29 -2.23 -42.17
C THR A 346 11.64 -3.57 -42.52
N ALA A 347 11.59 -4.51 -41.57
CA ALA A 347 10.88 -5.77 -41.73
C ALA A 347 9.36 -5.56 -41.84
N GLU A 348 8.80 -4.64 -41.06
CA GLU A 348 7.39 -4.24 -41.11
C GLU A 348 7.04 -3.59 -42.46
N LEU A 349 7.86 -2.65 -42.94
CA LEU A 349 7.71 -2.06 -44.28
C LEU A 349 7.76 -3.12 -45.38
N LYS A 350 8.73 -4.04 -45.33
CA LYS A 350 8.78 -5.18 -46.26
C LYS A 350 7.54 -6.07 -46.15
N ALA A 351 6.98 -6.26 -44.96
CA ALA A 351 5.75 -7.02 -44.78
C ALA A 351 4.56 -6.30 -45.44
N PHE A 352 4.44 -4.97 -45.31
CA PHE A 352 3.43 -4.18 -45.99
C PHE A 352 3.60 -4.19 -47.52
N GLU A 353 4.81 -4.03 -48.04
CA GLU A 353 5.12 -4.12 -49.48
C GLU A 353 4.74 -5.49 -50.05
N ASN A 354 5.11 -6.57 -49.35
CA ASN A 354 4.77 -7.94 -49.74
C ASN A 354 3.25 -8.22 -49.68
N ALA A 355 2.55 -7.61 -48.72
CA ALA A 355 1.10 -7.70 -48.62
C ALA A 355 0.41 -6.97 -49.78
N ALA A 356 0.90 -5.77 -50.14
CA ALA A 356 0.38 -4.96 -51.26
C ALA A 356 0.65 -5.60 -52.63
N ALA A 357 1.83 -6.20 -52.83
CA ALA A 357 2.22 -6.87 -54.06
C ALA A 357 1.49 -8.21 -54.32
N LYS A 358 0.69 -8.71 -53.36
CA LYS A 358 0.04 -10.03 -53.37
C LYS A 358 1.00 -11.22 -53.62
N THR A 359 2.32 -11.02 -53.54
CA THR A 359 3.38 -11.94 -53.99
C THR A 359 3.72 -13.08 -53.03
N THR A 360 3.11 -13.18 -51.84
CA THR A 360 3.44 -14.28 -50.90
C THR A 360 2.92 -15.63 -51.40
N LYS A 361 3.77 -16.37 -52.12
CA LYS A 361 3.67 -17.81 -52.37
C LYS A 361 4.12 -18.57 -51.12
N SER A 362 3.25 -18.68 -50.12
CA SER A 362 3.47 -19.54 -48.96
C SER A 362 2.14 -19.76 -48.24
N GLY A 363 1.91 -20.96 -47.69
CA GLY A 363 0.69 -21.38 -46.97
C GLY A 363 0.42 -20.63 -45.65
N ASN A 364 0.82 -19.37 -45.54
CA ASN A 364 0.49 -18.48 -44.44
C ASN A 364 -0.96 -18.04 -44.62
N ALA A 365 -1.83 -18.51 -43.72
CA ALA A 365 -3.24 -18.17 -43.66
C ALA A 365 -3.44 -16.64 -43.64
N ARG A 366 -3.87 -16.08 -44.78
CA ARG A 366 -4.28 -14.67 -44.86
C ARG A 366 -5.67 -14.55 -44.25
N LEU A 367 -5.81 -13.74 -43.21
CA LEU A 367 -7.11 -13.30 -42.72
C LEU A 367 -7.66 -12.20 -43.62
N ALA A 368 -8.98 -12.11 -43.73
CA ALA A 368 -9.61 -11.00 -44.42
C ALA A 368 -9.31 -9.70 -43.65
N PRO A 369 -8.91 -8.60 -44.31
CA PRO A 369 -8.65 -7.32 -43.64
C PRO A 369 -9.83 -6.75 -42.85
N ALA A 370 -11.05 -7.18 -43.18
CA ALA A 370 -12.29 -6.79 -42.50
C ALA A 370 -12.59 -7.60 -41.23
N THR A 371 -11.73 -8.56 -40.86
CA THR A 371 -11.96 -9.41 -39.68
C THR A 371 -12.00 -8.56 -38.41
N ARG A 372 -13.08 -8.69 -37.64
CA ARG A 372 -13.25 -8.00 -36.36
C ARG A 372 -13.53 -8.97 -35.23
N ILE A 373 -13.18 -8.54 -34.02
CA ILE A 373 -13.47 -9.27 -32.79
C ILE A 373 -14.53 -8.50 -32.02
N ALA A 374 -15.57 -9.22 -31.61
CA ALA A 374 -16.59 -8.69 -30.71
C ALA A 374 -16.49 -9.41 -29.36
N ILE A 375 -16.59 -8.65 -28.28
CA ILE A 375 -16.53 -9.15 -26.91
C ILE A 375 -17.87 -8.84 -26.26
N LYS A 376 -18.54 -9.88 -25.74
CA LYS A 376 -19.79 -9.74 -24.98
C LYS A 376 -19.62 -10.36 -23.60
N ALA A 377 -19.97 -9.61 -22.57
CA ALA A 377 -19.96 -10.09 -21.19
C ALA A 377 -21.39 -10.45 -20.75
N THR A 378 -21.55 -11.63 -20.15
CA THR A 378 -22.83 -12.09 -19.58
C THR A 378 -22.60 -12.78 -18.23
N PRO A 379 -23.22 -12.30 -17.14
CA PRO A 379 -23.18 -13.00 -15.86
C PRO A 379 -24.10 -14.22 -15.89
N SER A 380 -23.57 -15.39 -15.54
CA SER A 380 -24.30 -16.67 -15.59
C SER A 380 -24.42 -17.28 -14.19
N ILE A 381 -25.66 -17.40 -13.72
CA ILE A 381 -25.97 -17.99 -12.40
C ILE A 381 -25.73 -19.51 -12.42
N ALA A 382 -25.99 -20.17 -13.56
CA ALA A 382 -25.85 -21.62 -13.67
C ALA A 382 -24.40 -22.10 -13.60
N SER A 383 -23.46 -21.32 -14.17
CA SER A 383 -22.03 -21.62 -14.14
C SER A 383 -21.29 -20.93 -12.99
N ALA A 384 -22.00 -20.12 -12.19
CA ALA A 384 -21.46 -19.24 -11.15
C ALA A 384 -20.24 -18.45 -11.66
N SER A 385 -20.33 -17.90 -12.88
CA SER A 385 -19.21 -17.23 -13.52
C SER A 385 -19.65 -16.07 -14.42
N LEU A 386 -18.77 -15.09 -14.56
CA LEU A 386 -18.89 -14.07 -15.59
C LEU A 386 -18.32 -14.64 -16.90
N GLU A 387 -19.19 -14.83 -17.88
CA GLU A 387 -18.85 -15.40 -19.18
C GLU A 387 -18.52 -14.25 -20.16
N LEU A 388 -17.26 -14.16 -20.58
CA LEU A 388 -16.80 -13.24 -21.61
C LEU A 388 -16.71 -14.01 -22.93
N THR A 389 -17.72 -13.87 -23.77
CA THR A 389 -17.78 -14.50 -25.10
C THR A 389 -17.06 -13.62 -26.11
N VAL A 390 -15.99 -14.14 -26.68
CA VAL A 390 -15.22 -13.52 -27.77
C VAL A 390 -15.63 -14.18 -29.08
N THR A 391 -16.14 -13.39 -30.02
CA THR A 391 -16.58 -13.86 -31.33
C THR A 391 -15.77 -13.22 -32.46
N THR A 392 -15.54 -14.00 -33.51
CA THR A 392 -14.98 -13.57 -34.80
C THR A 392 -15.92 -13.99 -35.93
N ASP A 393 -15.66 -13.51 -37.15
CA ASP A 393 -16.36 -13.94 -38.36
C ASP A 393 -16.33 -15.47 -38.55
N ALA A 394 -17.40 -16.02 -39.14
CA ALA A 394 -17.66 -17.47 -39.21
C ALA A 394 -16.56 -18.29 -39.92
N GLU A 395 -15.77 -17.67 -40.79
CA GLU A 395 -14.70 -18.33 -41.55
C GLU A 395 -13.42 -18.53 -40.72
N ASN A 396 -13.26 -17.77 -39.64
CA ASN A 396 -12.06 -17.75 -38.80
C ASN A 396 -12.25 -18.59 -37.53
N VAL A 397 -11.14 -19.01 -36.93
CA VAL A 397 -11.12 -19.75 -35.66
C VAL A 397 -10.26 -19.05 -34.62
N ILE A 398 -10.78 -19.01 -33.40
CA ILE A 398 -10.07 -18.53 -32.22
C ILE A 398 -9.30 -19.70 -31.62
N LYS A 399 -7.97 -19.61 -31.64
CA LYS A 399 -7.09 -20.66 -31.12
C LYS A 399 -6.79 -20.48 -29.64
N MET A 400 -6.65 -19.24 -29.21
CA MET A 400 -6.29 -18.88 -27.83
C MET A 400 -6.78 -17.46 -27.55
N VAL A 401 -7.21 -17.23 -26.31
CA VAL A 401 -7.56 -15.90 -25.78
C VAL A 401 -6.70 -15.68 -24.54
N VAL A 402 -5.98 -14.58 -24.49
CA VAL A 402 -5.29 -14.11 -23.28
C VAL A 402 -5.97 -12.83 -22.82
N VAL A 403 -6.40 -12.79 -21.58
CA VAL A 403 -7.01 -11.60 -20.97
C VAL A 403 -6.08 -11.10 -19.88
N TYR A 404 -5.68 -9.83 -19.97
CA TYR A 404 -4.90 -9.15 -18.93
C TYR A 404 -5.78 -8.21 -18.13
N ASP A 405 -5.56 -8.20 -16.82
CA ASP A 405 -6.02 -7.15 -15.91
C ASP A 405 -4.80 -6.59 -15.19
N TYR A 406 -4.54 -5.31 -15.41
CA TYR A 406 -3.38 -4.64 -14.83
C TYR A 406 -3.73 -3.84 -13.57
N ASP A 407 -5.01 -3.56 -13.31
CA ASP A 407 -5.42 -2.54 -12.33
C ASP A 407 -6.31 -3.10 -11.23
N ALA A 408 -7.35 -3.86 -11.58
CA ALA A 408 -8.41 -4.18 -10.65
C ALA A 408 -8.16 -5.45 -9.82
N GLY A 409 -7.18 -6.26 -10.20
CA GLY A 409 -6.84 -7.50 -9.50
C GLY A 409 -7.96 -8.55 -9.55
N ILE A 410 -8.70 -8.63 -10.67
CA ILE A 410 -9.82 -9.56 -10.85
C ILE A 410 -9.33 -11.01 -10.91
N PHE A 411 -8.12 -11.25 -11.41
CA PHE A 411 -7.55 -12.58 -11.58
C PHE A 411 -6.60 -12.95 -10.44
N ASP A 412 -6.46 -14.26 -10.20
CA ASP A 412 -5.35 -14.79 -9.39
C ASP A 412 -4.06 -14.72 -10.22
N GLY A 413 -3.50 -13.51 -10.34
CA GLY A 413 -2.39 -13.16 -11.22
C GLY A 413 -2.73 -12.00 -12.15
N GLU A 414 -1.90 -11.77 -13.18
CA GLU A 414 -2.10 -10.66 -14.14
C GLU A 414 -2.88 -11.03 -15.40
N SER A 415 -3.01 -12.34 -15.67
CA SER A 415 -3.63 -12.80 -16.90
C SER A 415 -4.32 -14.15 -16.77
N VAL A 416 -5.33 -14.35 -17.61
CA VAL A 416 -6.00 -15.64 -17.80
C VAL A 416 -5.82 -16.05 -19.26
N VAL A 417 -5.33 -17.27 -19.46
CA VAL A 417 -5.15 -17.86 -20.79
C VAL A 417 -6.20 -18.94 -20.99
N VAL A 418 -7.02 -18.78 -22.02
CA VAL A 418 -8.01 -19.79 -22.43
C VAL A 418 -7.63 -20.33 -23.79
N ARG A 419 -7.50 -21.66 -23.86
CA ARG A 419 -7.30 -22.39 -25.11
C ARG A 419 -8.50 -23.32 -25.33
N PRO A 420 -9.43 -22.99 -26.25
CA PRO A 420 -10.52 -23.88 -26.60
C PRO A 420 -10.00 -25.24 -27.08
N ALA A 421 -10.57 -26.33 -26.57
CA ALA A 421 -10.21 -27.67 -26.99
C ALA A 421 -10.46 -27.87 -28.50
N ASN A 422 -11.60 -27.37 -28.97
CA ASN A 422 -11.98 -27.32 -30.38
C ASN A 422 -12.03 -25.85 -30.84
N PRO A 423 -11.03 -25.37 -31.60
CA PRO A 423 -11.02 -24.01 -32.12
C PRO A 423 -12.23 -23.76 -33.03
N GLY A 424 -12.98 -22.70 -32.72
CA GLY A 424 -14.16 -22.28 -33.46
C GLY A 424 -14.25 -20.76 -33.56
N PRO A 425 -15.30 -20.22 -34.19
CA PRO A 425 -15.47 -18.77 -34.36
C PRO A 425 -15.88 -18.05 -33.06
N SER A 426 -16.13 -18.79 -31.98
CA SER A 426 -16.46 -18.25 -30.67
C SER A 426 -15.66 -18.98 -29.59
N ALA A 427 -15.19 -18.23 -28.60
CA ALA A 427 -14.53 -18.75 -27.41
C ALA A 427 -15.08 -18.04 -26.17
N THR A 428 -15.33 -18.79 -25.09
CA THR A 428 -15.84 -18.25 -23.83
C THR A 428 -14.78 -18.31 -22.75
N VAL A 429 -14.44 -17.16 -22.18
CA VAL A 429 -13.60 -17.05 -20.99
C VAL A 429 -14.51 -17.00 -19.77
N HIS A 430 -14.32 -17.92 -18.82
CA HIS A 430 -15.13 -17.99 -17.60
C HIS A 430 -14.34 -17.41 -16.43
N ILE A 431 -14.84 -16.33 -15.84
CA ILE A 431 -14.26 -15.71 -14.64
C ILE A 431 -15.10 -16.15 -13.44
N ARG A 432 -14.57 -17.07 -12.63
CA ARG A 432 -15.31 -17.69 -11.50
C ARG A 432 -15.13 -16.97 -10.16
N ALA A 433 -14.00 -16.29 -9.96
CA ALA A 433 -13.59 -15.78 -8.64
C ALA A 433 -13.36 -14.27 -8.67
N VAL A 434 -14.41 -13.49 -8.92
CA VAL A 434 -14.33 -12.04 -8.78
C VAL A 434 -14.43 -11.70 -7.28
N LYS A 435 -13.29 -11.42 -6.63
CA LYS A 435 -13.21 -11.18 -5.18
C LYS A 435 -13.80 -9.82 -4.77
N LYS A 436 -13.80 -8.82 -5.66
CA LYS A 436 -14.30 -7.46 -5.40
C LYS A 436 -15.07 -6.92 -6.60
N THR A 437 -16.11 -6.13 -6.35
CA THR A 437 -16.92 -5.43 -7.37
C THR A 437 -16.23 -4.14 -7.78
N VAL A 438 -15.37 -4.23 -8.81
CA VAL A 438 -14.55 -3.11 -9.29
C VAL A 438 -14.72 -2.96 -10.80
N SER A 439 -14.75 -1.72 -11.29
CA SER A 439 -14.71 -1.47 -12.74
C SER A 439 -13.30 -1.73 -13.25
N ALA A 440 -13.17 -2.52 -14.30
CA ALA A 440 -11.87 -2.95 -14.80
C ALA A 440 -11.79 -2.87 -16.31
N LYS A 441 -10.65 -2.40 -16.81
CA LYS A 441 -10.32 -2.43 -18.23
C LYS A 441 -9.56 -3.71 -18.55
N LEU A 442 -10.24 -4.66 -19.16
CA LEU A 442 -9.68 -5.94 -19.57
C LEU A 442 -9.04 -5.82 -20.96
N HIS A 443 -7.79 -6.21 -21.07
CA HIS A 443 -7.03 -6.19 -22.32
C HIS A 443 -6.98 -7.60 -22.92
N PHE A 444 -7.59 -7.78 -24.09
CA PHE A 444 -7.67 -9.05 -24.79
C PHE A 444 -6.58 -9.14 -25.86
N LYS A 445 -5.82 -10.24 -25.83
CA LYS A 445 -4.97 -10.68 -26.94
C LYS A 445 -5.55 -11.97 -27.50
N VAL A 446 -6.18 -11.89 -28.66
CA VAL A 446 -6.90 -13.01 -29.26
C VAL A 446 -6.12 -13.55 -30.45
N LEU A 447 -5.73 -14.81 -30.39
CA LEU A 447 -5.05 -15.51 -31.48
C LEU A 447 -6.09 -16.07 -32.45
N VAL A 448 -6.13 -15.49 -33.64
CA VAL A 448 -7.07 -15.85 -34.71
C VAL A 448 -6.33 -16.44 -35.91
N GLY A 449 -6.89 -17.47 -36.52
CA GLY A 449 -6.38 -18.07 -37.75
C GLY A 449 -7.49 -18.61 -38.64
N SER A 450 -7.14 -19.06 -39.85
CA SER A 450 -8.06 -19.76 -40.72
C SER A 450 -8.29 -21.20 -40.24
N ARG A 451 -9.40 -21.82 -40.65
CA ARG A 451 -9.67 -23.24 -40.39
C ARG A 451 -8.54 -24.12 -40.98
N GLY A 452 -7.85 -24.89 -40.14
CA GLY A 452 -6.76 -25.80 -40.53
C GLY A 452 -5.56 -25.79 -39.59
N ASN A 453 -4.51 -26.54 -39.94
CA ASN A 453 -3.24 -26.58 -39.20
C ASN A 453 -2.32 -25.43 -39.65
N ALA A 454 -2.77 -24.19 -39.46
CA ALA A 454 -1.90 -23.02 -39.65
C ALA A 454 -0.82 -22.99 -38.56
N SER A 455 0.43 -22.71 -38.94
CA SER A 455 1.54 -22.49 -38.01
C SER A 455 1.71 -21.02 -37.61
N VAL A 456 0.99 -20.11 -38.29
CA VAL A 456 1.03 -18.66 -38.08
C VAL A 456 -0.38 -18.15 -37.80
N PHE A 457 -0.53 -17.36 -36.74
CA PHE A 457 -1.79 -16.76 -36.29
C PHE A 457 -1.63 -15.25 -36.17
N HIS A 458 -2.73 -14.51 -36.31
CA HIS A 458 -2.74 -13.07 -36.03
C HIS A 458 -3.17 -12.86 -34.58
N VAL A 459 -2.54 -11.89 -33.92
CA VAL A 459 -2.91 -11.47 -32.57
C VAL A 459 -3.68 -10.16 -32.69
N PHE A 460 -4.96 -10.20 -32.35
CA PHE A 460 -5.78 -9.00 -32.25
C PHE A 460 -5.75 -8.50 -30.82
N GLU A 461 -5.49 -7.20 -30.67
CA GLU A 461 -5.49 -6.52 -29.37
C GLU A 461 -6.77 -5.69 -29.25
N GLU A 462 -7.65 -6.08 -28.33
CA GLU A 462 -8.92 -5.42 -28.07
C GLU A 462 -9.06 -5.11 -26.58
N HIS A 463 -9.95 -4.18 -26.24
CA HIS A 463 -10.21 -3.84 -24.84
C HIS A 463 -11.70 -3.86 -24.53
N PHE A 464 -12.03 -4.35 -23.34
CA PHE A 464 -13.40 -4.38 -22.83
C PHE A 464 -13.41 -3.77 -21.43
N VAL A 465 -14.29 -2.80 -21.20
CA VAL A 465 -14.48 -2.21 -19.87
C VAL A 465 -15.59 -2.97 -19.17
N LEU A 466 -15.23 -3.71 -18.12
CA LEU A 466 -16.17 -4.38 -17.24
C LEU A 466 -16.81 -3.32 -16.30
N PRO A 467 -18.15 -3.20 -16.30
CA PRO A 467 -18.86 -2.38 -15.32
C PRO A 467 -18.62 -2.86 -13.90
N LYS A 468 -18.67 -1.92 -12.94
CA LYS A 468 -18.37 -2.18 -11.52
C LYS A 468 -19.23 -3.32 -10.92
N PHE A 469 -20.51 -3.39 -11.30
CA PHE A 469 -21.45 -4.41 -10.83
C PHE A 469 -21.75 -5.47 -11.89
N GLY A 470 -20.82 -5.71 -12.83
CA GLY A 470 -20.97 -6.71 -13.89
C GLY A 470 -21.17 -8.15 -13.42
N VAL A 471 -20.91 -8.45 -12.14
CA VAL A 471 -21.15 -9.76 -11.51
C VAL A 471 -22.63 -10.03 -11.18
N PHE A 472 -23.48 -9.02 -11.25
CA PHE A 472 -24.91 -9.13 -10.98
C PHE A 472 -25.69 -9.42 -12.26
N ALA A 473 -26.42 -10.53 -12.26
CA ALA A 473 -27.36 -10.87 -13.32
C ALA A 473 -28.72 -10.22 -13.05
N MET A 474 -29.24 -9.51 -14.04
CA MET A 474 -30.58 -8.91 -13.97
C MET A 474 -31.64 -10.01 -14.08
N LEU A 475 -32.59 -10.02 -13.14
CA LEU A 475 -33.71 -10.94 -13.11
C LEU A 475 -34.92 -10.33 -13.81
N LYS A 476 -35.60 -11.13 -14.64
CA LYS A 476 -36.84 -10.73 -15.32
C LYS A 476 -38.08 -10.79 -14.43
N ALA A 477 -38.00 -11.54 -13.33
CA ALA A 477 -39.08 -11.70 -12.37
C ALA A 477 -38.72 -11.09 -11.02
N PRO A 478 -39.70 -10.58 -10.26
CA PRO A 478 -39.47 -10.06 -8.92
C PRO A 478 -38.97 -11.15 -7.97
N LEU A 479 -38.20 -10.72 -6.97
CA LEU A 479 -37.74 -11.61 -5.90
C LEU A 479 -38.92 -12.08 -5.05
N LYS A 480 -38.88 -13.35 -4.60
CA LYS A 480 -39.93 -13.93 -3.74
C LYS A 480 -39.99 -13.26 -2.37
N GLU A 481 -38.83 -12.94 -1.81
CA GLU A 481 -38.66 -12.18 -0.58
C GLU A 481 -37.60 -11.10 -0.82
N ARG A 482 -37.86 -9.87 -0.34
CA ARG A 482 -36.89 -8.79 -0.43
C ARG A 482 -35.86 -8.93 0.70
N PRO A 483 -34.59 -8.55 0.45
CA PRO A 483 -33.60 -8.44 1.52
C PRO A 483 -34.11 -7.58 2.69
N ALA A 484 -33.73 -7.95 3.91
CA ALA A 484 -34.14 -7.23 5.12
C ALA A 484 -33.37 -5.91 5.26
N GLY A 485 -32.11 -5.90 4.82
CA GLY A 485 -31.29 -4.70 4.75
C GLY A 485 -31.80 -3.74 3.68
N HIS A 486 -31.97 -2.46 4.02
CA HIS A 486 -32.35 -1.44 3.06
C HIS A 486 -31.79 -0.06 3.38
N VAL A 487 -31.60 0.72 2.32
CA VAL A 487 -31.25 2.14 2.40
C VAL A 487 -32.33 2.95 1.69
N LYS A 488 -32.90 3.91 2.40
CA LYS A 488 -33.86 4.89 1.90
C LYS A 488 -33.15 6.21 1.60
N LEU A 489 -33.37 6.71 0.40
CA LEU A 489 -32.83 7.96 -0.12
C LEU A 489 -33.98 8.84 -0.63
N LYS A 490 -33.83 10.15 -0.56
CA LYS A 490 -34.74 11.07 -1.23
C LYS A 490 -34.41 11.10 -2.72
N THR A 491 -35.39 10.85 -3.59
CA THR A 491 -35.12 10.82 -5.02
C THR A 491 -34.87 12.23 -5.54
N LEU A 492 -33.71 12.45 -6.16
CA LEU A 492 -33.39 13.70 -6.86
C LEU A 492 -33.90 13.64 -8.31
N SER A 493 -34.23 14.81 -8.88
CA SER A 493 -34.69 14.89 -10.29
C SER A 493 -33.65 14.34 -11.28
N LYS A 494 -32.36 14.60 -11.03
CA LYS A 494 -31.25 14.02 -11.81
C LYS A 494 -31.25 12.49 -11.77
N MET A 495 -31.55 11.88 -10.61
CA MET A 495 -31.62 10.42 -10.48
C MET A 495 -32.71 9.87 -11.37
N GLN A 496 -33.93 10.42 -11.35
CA GLN A 496 -35.04 9.93 -12.19
C GLN A 496 -34.73 9.98 -13.69
N GLN A 497 -34.12 11.07 -14.15
CA GLN A 497 -33.85 11.28 -15.58
C GLN A 497 -32.70 10.41 -16.11
N GLN A 498 -31.71 10.12 -15.27
CA GLN A 498 -30.47 9.46 -15.72
C GLN A 498 -30.29 8.06 -15.12
N PHE A 499 -31.26 7.54 -14.36
CA PHE A 499 -31.16 6.22 -13.73
C PHE A 499 -30.93 5.10 -14.75
N GLY A 500 -31.68 5.08 -15.86
CA GLY A 500 -31.50 4.08 -16.92
C GLY A 500 -30.11 4.15 -17.58
N ALA A 501 -29.54 5.35 -17.72
CA ALA A 501 -28.19 5.54 -18.26
C ALA A 501 -27.12 5.04 -17.28
N TRP A 502 -27.27 5.37 -16.00
CA TRP A 502 -26.39 4.86 -14.94
C TRP A 502 -26.45 3.33 -14.86
N LEU A 503 -27.66 2.74 -14.88
CA LEU A 503 -27.84 1.29 -14.80
C LEU A 503 -27.11 0.56 -15.94
N LYS A 504 -27.15 1.10 -17.16
CA LYS A 504 -26.40 0.58 -18.32
C LYS A 504 -24.88 0.73 -18.18
N SER A 505 -24.40 1.79 -17.52
CA SER A 505 -22.96 1.97 -17.28
C SER A 505 -22.42 1.11 -16.13
N ALA A 506 -23.26 0.81 -15.13
CA ALA A 506 -22.85 0.18 -13.89
C ALA A 506 -23.10 -1.34 -13.87
N PHE A 507 -24.12 -1.82 -14.60
CA PHE A 507 -24.51 -3.23 -14.71
C PHE A 507 -24.49 -3.73 -16.16
N LEU A 508 -24.37 -5.05 -16.33
CA LEU A 508 -24.49 -5.72 -17.63
C LEU A 508 -25.97 -5.95 -17.99
N VAL A 509 -26.64 -4.90 -18.44
CA VAL A 509 -28.07 -4.95 -18.85
C VAL A 509 -28.19 -5.23 -20.34
N SER A 510 -28.97 -6.26 -20.71
CA SER A 510 -29.19 -6.66 -22.11
C SER A 510 -30.48 -6.10 -22.72
N ASP A 511 -31.47 -5.80 -21.88
CA ASP A 511 -32.81 -5.40 -22.31
C ASP A 511 -32.94 -3.86 -22.33
N PRO A 512 -33.73 -3.27 -23.24
CA PRO A 512 -34.04 -1.85 -23.20
C PRO A 512 -34.78 -1.54 -21.89
N ILE A 513 -34.21 -0.62 -21.11
CA ILE A 513 -34.85 -0.12 -19.89
C ILE A 513 -36.00 0.80 -20.33
N GLU A 514 -37.23 0.47 -19.92
CA GLU A 514 -38.39 1.32 -20.17
C GLU A 514 -38.31 2.58 -19.31
N ASP A 515 -38.42 3.75 -19.94
CA ASP A 515 -38.45 5.04 -19.24
C ASP A 515 -39.84 5.21 -18.59
N GLY A 516 -39.91 4.94 -17.29
CA GLY A 516 -41.14 5.04 -16.49
C GLY A 516 -41.00 6.02 -15.32
N ALA A 517 -42.12 6.40 -14.70
CA ALA A 517 -42.10 7.20 -13.47
C ALA A 517 -41.59 6.41 -12.25
N THR A 518 -41.63 5.09 -12.32
CA THR A 518 -41.14 4.16 -11.30
C THR A 518 -40.26 3.10 -11.96
N HIS A 519 -39.03 2.96 -11.46
CA HIS A 519 -38.09 1.93 -11.92
C HIS A 519 -37.92 0.90 -10.82
N GLU A 520 -38.20 -0.36 -11.12
CA GLU A 520 -38.02 -1.47 -10.18
C GLU A 520 -37.24 -2.58 -10.88
N HIS A 521 -36.01 -2.81 -10.43
CA HIS A 521 -35.11 -3.78 -11.02
C HIS A 521 -34.53 -4.71 -9.96
N TYR A 522 -34.43 -5.98 -10.31
CA TYR A 522 -33.97 -7.05 -9.44
C TYR A 522 -32.72 -7.69 -10.02
N PHE A 523 -31.76 -7.95 -9.15
CA PHE A 523 -30.47 -8.50 -9.49
C PHE A 523 -30.12 -9.63 -8.54
N ARG A 524 -29.40 -10.62 -9.06
CA ARG A 524 -28.83 -11.71 -8.28
C ARG A 524 -27.35 -11.83 -8.57
N HIS A 525 -26.56 -11.95 -7.52
CA HIS A 525 -25.12 -12.17 -7.66
C HIS A 525 -24.86 -13.51 -8.37
N MET A 526 -23.83 -13.59 -9.21
CA MET A 526 -23.51 -14.79 -9.99
C MET A 526 -23.32 -16.06 -9.14
N SER A 527 -22.84 -15.95 -7.90
CA SER A 527 -22.71 -17.09 -6.98
C SER A 527 -24.04 -17.52 -6.33
N GLY A 528 -25.10 -16.73 -6.47
CA GLY A 528 -26.40 -16.93 -5.80
C GLY A 528 -26.42 -16.54 -4.32
N SER A 529 -25.33 -15.98 -3.77
CA SER A 529 -25.24 -15.65 -2.34
C SER A 529 -25.95 -14.36 -1.93
N MET A 530 -26.24 -13.47 -2.89
CA MET A 530 -26.80 -12.15 -2.61
C MET A 530 -27.85 -11.76 -3.65
N ASP A 531 -28.93 -11.17 -3.16
CA ASP A 531 -30.00 -10.58 -3.94
C ASP A 531 -30.02 -9.06 -3.71
N LEU A 532 -30.28 -8.32 -4.78
CA LEU A 532 -30.31 -6.86 -4.80
C LEU A 532 -31.60 -6.41 -5.49
N ALA A 533 -32.34 -5.50 -4.86
CA ALA A 533 -33.47 -4.83 -5.48
C ALA A 533 -33.30 -3.32 -5.40
N ILE A 534 -33.42 -2.65 -6.54
CA ILE A 534 -33.37 -1.19 -6.63
C ILE A 534 -34.73 -0.69 -7.07
N VAL A 535 -35.37 0.12 -6.22
CA VAL A 535 -36.69 0.71 -6.45
C VAL A 535 -36.56 2.23 -6.42
N VAL A 536 -36.79 2.87 -7.55
CA VAL A 536 -36.75 4.34 -7.68
C VAL A 536 -38.16 4.84 -7.93
N THR A 537 -38.71 5.61 -6.99
CA THR A 537 -40.01 6.28 -7.12
C THR A 537 -39.84 7.80 -7.24
N PRO A 538 -40.91 8.55 -7.62
CA PRO A 538 -40.84 10.00 -7.73
C PRO A 538 -40.38 10.74 -6.47
N THR A 539 -40.62 10.15 -5.29
CA THR A 539 -40.34 10.76 -3.99
C THR A 539 -39.15 10.11 -3.28
N ASP A 540 -39.14 8.77 -3.21
CA ASP A 540 -38.17 7.99 -2.46
C ASP A 540 -37.51 6.90 -3.31
N SER A 541 -36.22 6.66 -3.08
CA SER A 541 -35.46 5.56 -3.68
C SER A 541 -35.05 4.57 -2.59
N TYR A 542 -35.21 3.28 -2.87
CA TYR A 542 -34.89 2.19 -1.96
C TYR A 542 -33.88 1.25 -2.61
N ILE A 543 -32.79 0.99 -1.91
CA ILE A 543 -31.80 -0.03 -2.27
C ILE A 543 -31.91 -1.13 -1.22
N HIS A 544 -32.44 -2.29 -1.61
CA HIS A 544 -32.59 -3.45 -0.74
C HIS A 544 -31.44 -4.43 -1.00
N VAL A 545 -30.62 -4.66 0.01
CA VAL A 545 -29.50 -5.60 0.01
C VAL A 545 -29.14 -5.91 1.46
N ASP A 546 -28.82 -7.16 1.76
CA ASP A 546 -28.45 -7.56 3.14
C ASP A 546 -27.03 -7.13 3.52
N ASP A 547 -26.16 -6.91 2.53
CA ASP A 547 -24.78 -6.46 2.72
C ASP A 547 -24.66 -4.92 2.65
N MET A 548 -24.28 -4.32 3.78
CA MET A 548 -24.09 -2.88 3.91
C MET A 548 -22.89 -2.36 3.10
N ALA A 549 -21.84 -3.16 2.90
CA ALA A 549 -20.71 -2.77 2.06
C ALA A 549 -21.12 -2.63 0.59
N MET A 550 -21.90 -3.58 0.08
CA MET A 550 -22.45 -3.50 -1.27
C MET A 550 -23.44 -2.34 -1.45
N ALA A 551 -24.27 -2.06 -0.44
CA ALA A 551 -25.13 -0.87 -0.46
C ALA A 551 -24.31 0.42 -0.58
N ALA A 552 -23.23 0.54 0.17
CA ALA A 552 -22.34 1.69 0.14
C ALA A 552 -21.67 1.84 -1.24
N GLU A 553 -21.17 0.77 -1.83
CA GLU A 553 -20.56 0.81 -3.17
C GLU A 553 -21.54 1.30 -4.24
N ILE A 554 -22.80 0.83 -4.21
CA ILE A 554 -23.84 1.23 -5.16
C ILE A 554 -24.17 2.71 -5.00
N ILE A 555 -24.33 3.19 -3.77
CA ILE A 555 -24.65 4.60 -3.49
C ILE A 555 -23.51 5.51 -3.92
N GLN A 556 -22.26 5.17 -3.58
CA GLN A 556 -21.09 5.97 -3.96
C GLN A 556 -20.91 6.02 -5.48
N ASP A 557 -21.10 4.90 -6.18
CA ASP A 557 -21.03 4.84 -7.64
C ASP A 557 -22.12 5.71 -8.30
N LEU A 558 -23.36 5.62 -7.80
CA LEU A 558 -24.48 6.42 -8.26
C LEU A 558 -24.26 7.93 -8.03
N CYS A 559 -23.76 8.31 -6.86
CA CYS A 559 -23.40 9.71 -6.56
C CYS A 559 -22.26 10.22 -7.44
N SER A 560 -21.24 9.40 -7.68
CA SER A 560 -20.11 9.74 -8.55
C SER A 560 -20.54 9.93 -10.00
N TYR A 561 -21.40 9.05 -10.52
CA TYR A 561 -21.89 9.14 -11.89
C TYR A 561 -22.77 10.38 -12.11
N LEU A 562 -23.67 10.67 -11.17
CA LEU A 562 -24.60 11.81 -11.25
C LEU A 562 -23.99 13.14 -10.78
N GLN A 563 -22.75 13.12 -10.28
CA GLN A 563 -22.07 14.26 -9.66
C GLN A 563 -22.92 14.91 -8.57
N ILE A 564 -23.43 14.09 -7.66
CA ILE A 564 -24.20 14.55 -6.49
C ILE A 564 -23.21 14.92 -5.38
N GLU A 565 -23.18 16.20 -5.02
CA GLU A 565 -22.29 16.70 -3.96
C GLU A 565 -22.75 16.28 -2.57
N GLU A 566 -24.06 16.24 -2.32
CA GLU A 566 -24.62 15.92 -0.99
C GLU A 566 -25.81 14.96 -1.10
N LEU A 567 -25.75 13.87 -0.32
CA LEU A 567 -26.84 12.91 -0.22
C LEU A 567 -26.95 12.34 1.21
N PRO A 568 -27.99 12.74 1.98
CA PRO A 568 -28.33 12.07 3.23
C PRO A 568 -29.09 10.76 2.97
N SER A 569 -28.90 9.79 3.86
CA SER A 569 -29.53 8.46 3.75
C SER A 569 -29.98 7.93 5.10
N ILE A 570 -31.07 7.14 5.07
CA ILE A 570 -31.55 6.37 6.21
C ILE A 570 -31.30 4.89 5.90
N ALA A 571 -30.56 4.22 6.77
CA ALA A 571 -30.06 2.87 6.54
C ALA A 571 -30.51 1.93 7.66
N ASP A 572 -31.11 0.79 7.31
CA ASP A 572 -31.55 -0.20 8.29
C ASP A 572 -31.01 -1.59 7.93
N PHE A 573 -30.12 -2.11 8.76
CA PHE A 573 -29.42 -3.39 8.56
C PHE A 573 -29.44 -4.24 9.84
N PRO A 574 -30.54 -4.96 10.14
CA PRO A 574 -30.72 -5.60 11.45
C PRO A 574 -29.63 -6.60 11.84
N LYS A 575 -29.15 -7.42 10.89
CA LYS A 575 -28.12 -8.45 11.14
C LYS A 575 -26.78 -7.81 11.52
N GLN A 576 -26.26 -6.90 10.69
CA GLN A 576 -25.01 -6.20 10.95
C GLN A 576 -25.08 -5.31 12.21
N MET A 577 -26.23 -4.72 12.52
CA MET A 577 -26.39 -3.95 13.76
C MET A 577 -26.34 -4.84 15.01
N ALA A 578 -26.80 -6.09 14.93
CA ALA A 578 -26.66 -7.05 16.03
C ALA A 578 -25.19 -7.45 16.21
N GLU A 579 -24.49 -7.79 15.13
CA GLU A 579 -23.05 -8.10 15.14
C GLU A 579 -22.23 -6.93 15.69
N PHE A 580 -22.56 -5.69 15.29
CA PHE A 580 -21.89 -4.48 15.79
C PHE A 580 -22.12 -4.25 17.29
N ARG A 581 -23.29 -4.63 17.83
CA ARG A 581 -23.56 -4.56 19.27
C ARG A 581 -22.65 -5.51 20.04
N ASP A 582 -22.57 -6.76 19.61
CA ASP A 582 -21.74 -7.77 20.27
C ASP A 582 -20.26 -7.38 20.23
N LEU A 583 -19.86 -6.73 19.15
CA LEU A 583 -18.52 -6.19 18.97
C LEU A 583 -18.18 -5.05 19.95
N LEU A 584 -19.09 -4.11 20.19
CA LEU A 584 -18.89 -3.05 21.18
C LEU A 584 -18.80 -3.59 22.61
N VAL A 585 -19.59 -4.61 22.93
CA VAL A 585 -19.49 -5.32 24.22
C VAL A 585 -18.12 -5.96 24.38
N ARG A 586 -17.63 -6.64 23.32
CA ARG A 586 -16.29 -7.23 23.31
C ARG A 586 -15.17 -6.21 23.51
N VAL A 587 -15.32 -4.99 22.96
CA VAL A 587 -14.35 -3.89 23.17
C VAL A 587 -14.32 -3.44 24.63
N ASP A 588 -15.49 -3.34 25.28
CA ASP A 588 -15.58 -2.97 26.70
C ASP A 588 -14.96 -4.06 27.60
N ASP A 589 -15.28 -5.33 27.32
CA ASP A 589 -14.70 -6.49 28.01
C ASP A 589 -13.16 -6.50 27.88
N CYS A 590 -12.63 -6.34 26.66
CA CYS A 590 -11.19 -6.28 26.42
C CYS A 590 -10.51 -5.10 27.14
N ASN A 591 -11.15 -3.94 27.18
CA ASN A 591 -10.64 -2.78 27.92
C ASN A 591 -10.62 -3.02 29.44
N SER A 592 -11.66 -3.65 29.98
CA SER A 592 -11.73 -4.00 31.41
C SER A 592 -10.63 -4.99 31.81
N ILE A 593 -10.40 -6.02 30.99
CA ILE A 593 -9.34 -7.02 31.19
C ILE A 593 -7.96 -6.34 31.10
N ARG A 594 -7.77 -5.43 30.14
CA ARG A 594 -6.51 -4.68 29.99
C ARG A 594 -6.18 -3.85 31.24
N LEU A 595 -7.16 -3.15 31.81
CA LEU A 595 -6.96 -2.36 33.04
C LEU A 595 -6.56 -3.26 34.21
N LYS A 596 -7.23 -4.41 34.37
CA LYS A 596 -6.92 -5.38 35.42
C LYS A 596 -5.50 -5.94 35.29
N LEU A 597 -5.13 -6.42 34.10
CA LEU A 597 -3.78 -6.96 33.83
C LEU A 597 -2.69 -5.91 34.03
N THR A 598 -2.96 -4.64 33.70
CA THR A 598 -1.99 -3.55 33.90
C THR A 598 -1.74 -3.29 35.38
N GLY A 599 -2.77 -3.42 36.22
CA GLY A 599 -2.64 -3.34 37.68
C GLY A 599 -1.82 -4.51 38.24
N GLU A 600 -2.20 -5.75 37.91
CA GLU A 600 -1.51 -6.97 38.39
C GLU A 600 -0.02 -6.96 38.03
N MET A 601 0.31 -6.62 36.77
CA MET A 601 1.71 -6.53 36.34
C MET A 601 2.52 -5.43 37.06
N ALA A 602 1.88 -4.31 37.43
CA ALA A 602 2.56 -3.24 38.16
C ALA A 602 2.89 -3.68 39.59
N ASP A 603 1.97 -4.42 40.23
CA ASP A 603 2.18 -5.00 41.56
C ASP A 603 3.28 -6.07 41.53
N ASP A 604 3.23 -6.99 40.56
CA ASP A 604 4.28 -8.00 40.36
C ASP A 604 5.65 -7.37 40.08
N SER A 605 5.71 -6.31 39.26
CA SER A 605 6.96 -5.58 38.99
C SER A 605 7.53 -4.93 40.26
N ASN A 606 6.67 -4.37 41.11
CA ASN A 606 7.09 -3.81 42.40
C ASN A 606 7.57 -4.91 43.36
N GLN A 607 6.93 -6.08 43.37
CA GLN A 607 7.38 -7.23 44.17
C GLN A 607 8.73 -7.76 43.68
N ILE A 608 8.96 -7.85 42.37
CA ILE A 608 10.26 -8.22 41.79
C ILE A 608 11.35 -7.25 42.27
N LYS A 609 11.13 -5.93 42.17
CA LYS A 609 12.10 -4.93 42.64
C LYS A 609 12.45 -5.12 44.11
N ASN A 610 11.43 -5.35 44.95
CA ASN A 610 11.64 -5.60 46.38
C ASN A 610 12.42 -6.90 46.64
N LEU A 611 12.11 -7.97 45.92
CA LEU A 611 12.83 -9.25 46.05
C LEU A 611 14.27 -9.16 45.57
N VAL A 612 14.56 -8.39 44.52
CA VAL A 612 15.94 -8.14 44.04
C VAL A 612 16.75 -7.43 45.12
N ILE A 613 16.19 -6.40 45.76
CA ILE A 613 16.85 -5.67 46.86
C ILE A 613 17.13 -6.62 48.04
N ARG A 614 16.15 -7.45 48.44
CA ARG A 614 16.31 -8.42 49.53
C ARG A 614 17.31 -9.52 49.21
N ALA A 615 17.32 -10.01 47.97
CA ALA A 615 18.28 -11.00 47.50
C ALA A 615 19.71 -10.45 47.54
N GLU A 616 19.89 -9.18 47.15
CA GLU A 616 21.19 -8.52 47.19
C GLU A 616 21.65 -8.24 48.63
N ASP A 617 20.75 -7.83 49.52
CA ASP A 617 21.07 -7.66 50.95
C ASP A 617 21.48 -9.00 51.61
N ALA A 618 20.74 -10.07 51.35
CA ALA A 618 21.10 -11.42 51.81
C ALA A 618 22.46 -11.88 51.25
N ARG A 619 22.76 -11.53 49.98
CA ARG A 619 24.06 -11.80 49.35
C ARG A 619 25.19 -11.02 50.04
N LEU A 620 24.98 -9.75 50.36
CA LEU A 620 25.96 -8.90 51.07
C LEU A 620 26.23 -9.41 52.50
N LEU A 621 25.21 -9.95 53.16
CA LEU A 621 25.30 -10.55 54.49
C LEU A 621 25.82 -12.01 54.50
N ASN A 622 26.13 -12.59 53.33
CA ASN A 622 26.50 -14.00 53.13
C ASN A 622 25.45 -15.01 53.63
N ASP A 623 24.17 -14.61 53.72
CA ASP A 623 23.06 -15.51 54.06
C ASP A 623 22.57 -16.26 52.82
N MET A 624 23.28 -17.34 52.50
CA MET A 624 23.02 -18.17 51.33
C MET A 624 21.67 -18.92 51.38
N GLY A 625 21.08 -19.08 52.57
CA GLY A 625 19.79 -19.75 52.75
C GLY A 625 18.66 -18.87 52.24
N ASN A 626 18.59 -17.64 52.75
CA ASN A 626 17.58 -16.66 52.35
C ASN A 626 17.79 -16.18 50.91
N MET A 627 19.04 -16.01 50.47
CA MET A 627 19.35 -15.68 49.07
C MET A 627 18.72 -16.68 48.10
N ARG A 628 18.90 -18.00 48.31
CA ARG A 628 18.31 -19.03 47.45
C ARG A 628 16.79 -19.02 47.48
N SER A 629 16.20 -18.75 48.64
CA SER A 629 14.74 -18.61 48.77
C SER A 629 14.20 -17.43 47.95
N TYR A 630 14.83 -16.25 48.04
CA TYR A 630 14.42 -15.07 47.27
C TYR A 630 14.61 -15.26 45.76
N TYR A 631 15.67 -15.94 45.31
CA TYR A 631 15.83 -16.27 43.89
C TYR A 631 14.79 -17.30 43.39
N ALA A 632 14.39 -18.26 44.22
CA ALA A 632 13.33 -19.20 43.86
C ALA A 632 11.96 -18.49 43.73
N GLU A 633 11.67 -17.55 44.63
CA GLU A 633 10.48 -16.70 44.55
C GLU A 633 10.53 -15.78 43.31
N LEU A 634 11.67 -15.14 43.05
CA LEU A 634 11.90 -14.33 41.84
C LEU A 634 11.68 -15.15 40.56
N PHE A 635 12.19 -16.38 40.51
CA PHE A 635 12.02 -17.24 39.34
C PHE A 635 10.54 -17.57 39.10
N THR A 636 9.79 -17.86 40.17
CA THR A 636 8.36 -18.14 40.10
C THR A 636 7.59 -16.91 39.63
N LEU A 637 7.85 -15.75 40.23
CA LEU A 637 7.21 -14.48 39.90
C LEU A 637 7.54 -14.03 38.47
N ASN A 638 8.78 -14.24 38.01
CA ASN A 638 9.16 -13.94 36.63
C ASN A 638 8.40 -14.82 35.61
N ASN A 639 8.21 -16.11 35.90
CA ASN A 639 7.41 -16.98 35.03
C ASN A 639 5.93 -16.59 35.02
N GLN A 640 5.39 -16.15 36.16
CA GLN A 640 4.03 -15.59 36.24
C GLN A 640 3.91 -14.32 35.39
N LEU A 641 4.86 -13.39 35.54
CA LEU A 641 4.88 -12.13 34.77
C LEU A 641 5.00 -12.37 33.27
N LEU A 642 5.79 -13.36 32.82
CA LEU A 642 5.84 -13.77 31.42
C LEU A 642 4.49 -14.30 30.91
N ALA A 643 3.79 -15.09 31.72
CA ALA A 643 2.46 -15.60 31.38
C ALA A 643 1.42 -14.47 31.32
N GLU A 644 1.44 -13.52 32.27
CA GLU A 644 0.58 -12.34 32.27
C GLU A 644 0.87 -11.41 31.09
N TYR A 645 2.15 -11.20 30.75
CA TYR A 645 2.55 -10.45 29.57
C TYR A 645 2.00 -11.08 28.29
N THR A 646 2.05 -12.41 28.18
CA THR A 646 1.48 -13.14 27.04
C THR A 646 -0.03 -12.93 26.96
N LYS A 647 -0.76 -13.05 28.08
CA LYS A 647 -2.21 -12.77 28.14
C LYS A 647 -2.53 -11.33 27.73
N ARG A 648 -1.75 -10.36 28.20
CA ARG A 648 -1.90 -8.95 27.85
C ARG A 648 -1.71 -8.73 26.36
N SER A 649 -0.66 -9.31 25.77
CA SER A 649 -0.39 -9.21 24.33
C SER A 649 -1.57 -9.76 23.51
N THR A 650 -2.11 -10.94 23.89
CA THR A 650 -3.26 -11.54 23.20
C THR A 650 -4.53 -10.72 23.35
N ASN A 651 -4.83 -10.24 24.57
CA ASN A 651 -5.98 -9.37 24.81
C ASN A 651 -5.88 -8.04 24.05
N HIS A 652 -4.67 -7.49 23.97
CA HIS A 652 -4.39 -6.26 23.24
C HIS A 652 -4.58 -6.44 21.73
N GLN A 653 -4.10 -7.56 21.15
CA GLN A 653 -4.36 -7.88 19.75
C GLN A 653 -5.87 -8.02 19.46
N ALA A 654 -6.60 -8.73 20.32
CA ALA A 654 -8.05 -8.87 20.18
C ALA A 654 -8.79 -7.52 20.28
N LEU A 655 -8.31 -6.61 21.12
CA LEU A 655 -8.83 -5.24 21.22
C LEU A 655 -8.59 -4.46 19.93
N LEU A 656 -7.39 -4.54 19.35
CA LEU A 656 -7.06 -3.88 18.08
C LEU A 656 -7.92 -4.40 16.93
N ASP A 657 -8.07 -5.73 16.82
CA ASP A 657 -8.92 -6.35 15.80
C ASP A 657 -10.37 -5.87 15.92
N ALA A 658 -10.90 -5.81 17.15
CA ALA A 658 -12.23 -5.29 17.41
C ALA A 658 -12.34 -3.78 17.08
N LEU A 659 -11.35 -2.95 17.44
CA LEU A 659 -11.35 -1.52 17.10
C LEU A 659 -11.23 -1.27 15.59
N LYS A 660 -10.49 -2.11 14.86
CA LYS A 660 -10.42 -2.10 13.39
C LYS A 660 -11.80 -2.36 12.79
N GLU A 661 -12.49 -3.39 13.28
CA GLU A 661 -13.86 -3.68 12.85
C GLU A 661 -14.85 -2.55 13.22
N VAL A 662 -14.72 -1.91 14.41
CA VAL A 662 -15.52 -0.71 14.76
C VAL A 662 -15.29 0.40 13.73
N ASN A 663 -14.04 0.72 13.43
CA ASN A 663 -13.71 1.78 12.49
C ASN A 663 -14.20 1.48 11.08
N ASN A 664 -14.05 0.23 10.63
CA ASN A 664 -14.62 -0.23 9.37
C ASN A 664 -16.15 -0.03 9.33
N MET A 665 -16.85 -0.33 10.43
CA MET A 665 -18.29 -0.11 10.54
C MET A 665 -18.65 1.38 10.44
N ILE A 666 -17.90 2.26 11.11
CA ILE A 666 -18.10 3.71 11.02
C ILE A 666 -17.88 4.20 9.58
N GLN A 667 -16.82 3.73 8.93
CA GLN A 667 -16.52 4.09 7.54
C GLN A 667 -17.62 3.59 6.60
N LEU A 668 -18.09 2.36 6.75
CA LEU A 668 -19.22 1.82 5.99
C LEU A 668 -20.48 2.66 6.19
N ALA A 669 -20.81 3.03 7.44
CA ALA A 669 -21.93 3.91 7.74
C ALA A 669 -21.80 5.29 7.09
N ALA A 670 -20.59 5.84 7.06
CA ALA A 670 -20.32 7.11 6.39
C ALA A 670 -20.45 6.98 4.86
N ARG A 671 -19.96 5.88 4.27
CA ARG A 671 -20.02 5.59 2.83
C ARG A 671 -21.43 5.30 2.31
N LEU A 672 -22.43 5.14 3.17
CA LEU A 672 -23.84 5.17 2.75
C LEU A 672 -24.35 6.58 2.41
N ARG A 673 -23.52 7.62 2.59
CA ARG A 673 -23.87 9.04 2.42
C ARG A 673 -22.82 9.74 1.55
N ALA A 674 -23.17 10.88 0.97
CA ALA A 674 -22.26 11.69 0.17
C ALA A 674 -22.18 13.14 0.68
N GLY A 675 -21.02 13.78 0.50
CA GLY A 675 -20.79 15.17 0.89
C GLY A 675 -20.61 15.39 2.39
N GLN A 676 -21.12 16.51 2.88
CA GLN A 676 -21.03 16.89 4.30
C GLN A 676 -21.69 15.87 5.23
N ALA A 677 -22.75 15.19 4.78
CA ALA A 677 -23.40 14.13 5.52
C ALA A 677 -22.46 12.95 5.84
N LYS A 678 -21.47 12.65 4.97
CA LYS A 678 -20.46 11.63 5.23
C LYS A 678 -19.54 12.04 6.40
N SER A 679 -18.98 13.24 6.33
CA SER A 679 -18.06 13.76 7.35
C SER A 679 -18.76 13.95 8.70
N SER A 680 -20.00 14.47 8.70
CA SER A 680 -20.77 14.67 9.92
C SER A 680 -21.02 13.36 10.67
N VAL A 681 -21.28 12.25 9.98
CA VAL A 681 -21.49 10.94 10.60
C VAL A 681 -20.22 10.43 11.25
N ILE A 682 -19.06 10.57 10.61
CA ILE A 682 -17.77 10.15 11.18
C ILE A 682 -17.51 10.90 12.50
N VAL A 683 -17.67 12.22 12.49
CA VAL A 683 -17.48 13.07 13.68
C VAL A 683 -18.47 12.70 14.79
N ALA A 684 -19.75 12.54 14.45
CA ALA A 684 -20.79 12.19 15.41
C ALA A 684 -20.57 10.78 16.00
N CYS A 685 -20.22 9.78 15.19
CA CYS A 685 -19.89 8.43 15.65
C CYS A 685 -18.69 8.44 16.60
N ARG A 686 -17.62 9.16 16.25
CA ARG A 686 -16.44 9.30 17.11
C ARG A 686 -16.77 9.97 18.44
N LYS A 687 -17.59 11.02 18.42
CA LYS A 687 -18.07 11.71 19.63
C LYS A 687 -18.93 10.80 20.50
N ALA A 688 -19.82 9.99 19.90
CA ALA A 688 -20.65 9.02 20.62
C ALA A 688 -19.83 7.91 21.28
N ILE A 689 -18.76 7.43 20.60
CA ILE A 689 -17.82 6.44 21.16
C ILE A 689 -17.04 7.04 22.33
N LYS A 690 -16.52 8.27 22.18
CA LYS A 690 -15.83 8.98 23.29
C LYS A 690 -16.75 9.20 24.50
N ALA A 691 -18.05 9.41 24.27
CA ALA A 691 -19.05 9.54 25.32
C ALA A 691 -19.61 8.21 25.85
N ASN A 692 -19.13 7.06 25.32
CA ASN A 692 -19.64 5.71 25.59
C ASN A 692 -21.17 5.57 25.45
N ASN A 693 -21.77 6.28 24.48
CA ASN A 693 -23.21 6.26 24.24
C ASN A 693 -23.56 5.37 23.04
N ILE A 694 -23.75 4.08 23.33
CA ILE A 694 -24.07 3.04 22.35
C ILE A 694 -25.40 3.32 21.62
N HIS A 695 -26.42 3.82 22.34
CA HIS A 695 -27.73 4.09 21.75
C HIS A 695 -27.68 5.22 20.71
N ALA A 696 -26.99 6.32 21.05
CA ALA A 696 -26.78 7.42 20.13
C ALA A 696 -25.98 6.96 18.89
N LEU A 697 -25.00 6.07 19.07
CA LEU A 697 -24.21 5.52 17.96
C LEU A 697 -25.09 4.76 16.96
N PHE A 698 -25.97 3.87 17.44
CA PHE A 698 -26.92 3.16 16.56
C PHE A 698 -27.89 4.10 15.85
N TYR A 699 -28.37 5.14 16.55
CA TYR A 699 -29.22 6.15 15.96
C TYR A 699 -28.49 6.89 14.82
N ILE A 700 -27.27 7.37 15.08
CA ILE A 700 -26.43 8.08 14.10
C ILE A 700 -26.16 7.20 12.88
N VAL A 701 -25.82 5.92 13.08
CA VAL A 701 -25.56 5.01 11.95
C VAL A 701 -26.82 4.84 11.09
N LYS A 702 -27.99 4.71 11.73
CA LYS A 702 -29.29 4.54 11.06
C LYS A 702 -29.77 5.80 10.33
N THR A 703 -29.77 6.96 10.99
CA THR A 703 -30.40 8.19 10.47
C THR A 703 -29.41 9.19 9.88
N GLY A 704 -28.14 9.11 10.28
CA GLY A 704 -27.09 10.04 9.89
C GLY A 704 -27.11 11.36 10.67
N GLN A 705 -27.96 11.48 11.68
CA GLN A 705 -28.13 12.70 12.47
C GLN A 705 -27.84 12.44 13.94
N GLU A 706 -27.32 13.45 14.65
CA GLU A 706 -27.27 13.41 16.11
C GLU A 706 -28.71 13.39 16.65
N GLU A 707 -28.95 12.57 17.68
CA GLU A 707 -30.25 12.50 18.33
C GLU A 707 -30.59 13.87 18.92
N SER A 708 -31.54 14.59 18.31
CA SER A 708 -32.03 15.85 18.84
C SER A 708 -32.74 15.55 20.17
N ARG A 709 -32.13 15.96 21.28
CA ARG A 709 -32.72 15.89 22.62
C ARG A 709 -34.14 16.45 22.68
#